data_AF-A0A937SXK7-F1
#
_entry.id   AF-A0A937SXK7-F1
#
_cell.length_a   1.000
_cell.length_b   1.000
_cell.length_c   1.000
_cell.angle_alpha   90.00
_cell.angle_beta   90.00
_cell.angle_gamma   90.00
#
_symmetry.space_group_name_H-M   'P 1'
#
loop_
_entity.id
_entity.type
_entity.pdbx_description
1 polymer ?
#
loop_
_entity_poly.entity_id
_entity_poly.type
_entity_poly.pdbx_seq_one_letter_code
_entity_poly.pdbx_strand_id
1 'polypeptide(L)'
;MNYETVRRVTLLLCVIGCATLDARAAESSRHCNPDLPPLLEFGNGDPVRNLADWERRREEIRRLMCETFIGSFPESVPAIVQAEVIEEQAKEDGSTRRRVRLVFDTKNRASFETWVWTPRGDGPFPVLLTAPRYYQIPWAEMALLRGYIVCLYPGVDSHHRETDYPGYDSVWQEFRAEYRGATWTEISTKAWLASRTLDYVLDPKYGYPVASGQVGIIGWSRYGKQSMIAAAFDERITSVVARSPGSPASCPYRFTSRNTFAEAPADFPSEWFLPSLRGYTGREHELPMDAHGWLALIAPRRCLIDVAHNDGCEPTFAVERAYLEGRRVYRLLGHLENLRVSYREGQHGPITDEHRRRNFEWFDLSFGQGTAKQSEFPEEFIHKFDLQAWKAKLDPQDIQVPFAAPKASDHPEDRRDRILWALGQVPEKINWDGKYAMLSAEESEMMTHDRWRVANTARMPVSFGANVRGNVYYNPTVTQPAPAVIWLHPYSHHSGYNEGYGVEGTTVYHRLAQEGFVVLAYDQCGFGLRLLEGRDFYRHCPKWSRLGRMVHDVHAAVDFLVDGNGASQGDMPAVRKDQVFVLGYSQGGMVGLYATALDERIAGVASFCGFTPLRTDTDAKSTGGIRRLWEWHALQPLLGLFDGREAEIPYDFDDVLALIAPRPCLIYSPQRDRDADFEDIKACVDRARIAWKASGGVENLTHLAPADVNRFQADQHAAFIKWHQSITK
;
A
#
# COMPACT_ATOMS: atom_id res chain seq x y z
N MET A 1 21.22 -50.02 -25.31
CA MET A 1 20.95 -48.58 -25.53
C MET A 1 22.30 -47.90 -25.71
N ASN A 2 22.57 -47.32 -26.89
CA ASN A 2 23.93 -46.92 -27.29
C ASN A 2 24.37 -45.61 -26.60
N TYR A 3 25.64 -45.53 -26.18
CA TYR A 3 26.19 -44.45 -25.34
C TYR A 3 26.10 -43.07 -26.02
N GLU A 4 26.16 -43.03 -27.35
CA GLU A 4 25.97 -41.80 -28.14
C GLU A 4 24.53 -41.26 -28.09
N THR A 5 23.53 -42.14 -27.98
CA THR A 5 22.12 -41.73 -27.92
C THR A 5 21.82 -41.03 -26.59
N VAL A 6 22.37 -41.55 -25.48
CA VAL A 6 22.25 -40.91 -24.15
C VAL A 6 22.91 -39.54 -24.15
N ARG A 7 24.13 -39.43 -24.72
CA ARG A 7 24.86 -38.15 -24.77
C ARG A 7 24.15 -37.09 -25.61
N ARG A 8 23.52 -37.46 -26.74
CA ARG A 8 22.72 -36.53 -27.57
C ARG A 8 21.43 -36.09 -26.87
N VAL A 9 20.75 -36.99 -26.16
CA VAL A 9 19.53 -36.65 -25.40
C VAL A 9 19.86 -35.75 -24.22
N THR A 10 20.96 -35.99 -23.48
CA THR A 10 21.39 -35.12 -22.39
C THR A 10 21.82 -33.74 -22.90
N LEU A 11 22.52 -33.65 -24.03
CA LEU A 11 22.90 -32.36 -24.63
C LEU A 11 21.66 -31.57 -25.09
N LEU A 12 20.70 -32.25 -25.72
CA LEU A 12 19.46 -31.63 -26.19
C LEU A 12 18.60 -31.14 -25.00
N LEU A 13 18.51 -31.91 -23.92
CA LEU A 13 17.83 -31.49 -22.68
C LEU A 13 18.54 -30.32 -21.98
N CYS A 14 19.88 -30.28 -21.99
CA CYS A 14 20.64 -29.13 -21.46
C CYS A 14 20.47 -27.87 -22.32
N VAL A 15 20.42 -28.00 -23.64
CA VAL A 15 20.22 -26.89 -24.58
C VAL A 15 18.79 -26.36 -24.50
N ILE A 16 17.78 -27.23 -24.39
CA ILE A 16 16.38 -26.83 -24.16
C ILE A 16 16.23 -26.20 -22.76
N GLY A 17 16.91 -26.74 -21.74
CA GLY A 17 16.96 -26.17 -20.40
C GLY A 17 17.59 -24.78 -20.35
N CYS A 18 18.71 -24.55 -21.07
CA CYS A 18 19.34 -23.24 -21.16
C CYS A 18 18.49 -22.25 -21.97
N ALA A 19 17.95 -22.67 -23.12
CA ALA A 19 17.10 -21.81 -23.94
C ALA A 19 15.80 -21.38 -23.24
N THR A 20 15.23 -22.24 -22.39
CA THR A 20 14.04 -21.92 -21.57
C THR A 20 14.37 -21.04 -20.36
N LEU A 21 15.58 -21.17 -19.79
CA LEU A 21 16.10 -20.25 -18.76
C LEU A 21 16.41 -18.87 -19.33
N ASP A 22 17.04 -18.79 -20.51
CA ASP A 22 17.36 -17.53 -21.20
C ASP A 22 16.10 -16.83 -21.71
N ALA A 23 15.10 -17.57 -22.20
CA ALA A 23 13.80 -17.00 -22.58
C ALA A 23 13.04 -16.46 -21.37
N ARG A 24 13.02 -17.17 -20.24
CA ARG A 24 12.40 -16.69 -18.99
C ARG A 24 13.15 -15.53 -18.36
N ALA A 25 14.47 -15.49 -18.45
CA ALA A 25 15.29 -14.36 -17.99
C ALA A 25 15.12 -13.13 -18.90
N ALA A 26 15.01 -13.32 -20.22
CA ALA A 26 14.68 -12.26 -21.16
C ALA A 26 13.25 -11.74 -20.96
N GLU A 27 12.29 -12.60 -20.67
CA GLU A 27 10.90 -12.25 -20.36
C GLU A 27 10.77 -11.57 -18.99
N SER A 28 11.52 -12.00 -17.98
CA SER A 28 11.57 -11.32 -16.67
C SER A 28 12.26 -9.94 -16.76
N SER A 29 13.27 -9.79 -17.62
CA SER A 29 13.92 -8.49 -17.86
C SER A 29 12.99 -7.47 -18.53
N ARG A 30 11.95 -7.92 -19.26
CA ARG A 30 10.94 -7.05 -19.89
C ARG A 30 9.90 -6.50 -18.92
N HIS A 31 9.77 -7.09 -17.73
CA HIS A 31 8.74 -6.71 -16.75
C HIS A 31 9.31 -6.10 -15.47
N CYS A 32 10.61 -5.85 -15.42
CA CYS A 32 11.28 -5.16 -14.33
C CYS A 32 11.00 -3.65 -14.43
N ASN A 33 9.98 -3.16 -13.73
CA ASN A 33 9.65 -1.74 -13.65
C ASN A 33 9.42 -1.35 -12.17
N PRO A 34 10.17 -0.37 -11.63
CA PRO A 34 9.96 0.13 -10.28
C PRO A 34 8.57 0.76 -10.08
N ASP A 35 8.01 1.34 -11.14
CA ASP A 35 6.68 1.92 -11.19
C ASP A 35 5.63 0.91 -11.72
N LEU A 36 4.35 1.29 -11.73
CA LEU A 36 3.29 0.45 -12.29
C LEU A 36 3.51 0.22 -13.80
N PRO A 37 3.28 -1.00 -14.30
CA PRO A 37 3.22 -1.28 -15.73
C PRO A 37 2.21 -0.34 -16.40
N PRO A 38 2.59 0.46 -17.42
CA PRO A 38 1.67 1.44 -17.99
C PRO A 38 0.42 0.76 -18.59
N LEU A 39 -0.76 1.32 -18.31
CA LEU A 39 -2.00 0.77 -18.85
C LEU A 39 -2.19 1.08 -20.35
N LEU A 40 -1.55 2.15 -20.84
CA LEU A 40 -1.59 2.60 -22.23
C LEU A 40 -0.31 2.28 -23.01
N GLU A 41 0.34 1.16 -22.68
CA GLU A 41 1.50 0.62 -23.37
C GLU A 41 1.39 -0.90 -23.42
N PHE A 42 1.68 -1.51 -24.56
CA PHE A 42 1.72 -2.97 -24.73
C PHE A 42 2.99 -3.56 -24.08
N GLY A 43 3.02 -4.86 -23.78
CA GLY A 43 4.19 -5.52 -23.20
C GLY A 43 5.48 -5.47 -24.06
N ASN A 44 5.37 -5.07 -25.33
CA ASN A 44 6.51 -4.84 -26.22
C ASN A 44 6.99 -3.38 -26.25
N GLY A 45 6.37 -2.48 -25.48
CA GLY A 45 6.69 -1.04 -25.43
C GLY A 45 5.89 -0.17 -26.40
N ASP A 46 5.03 -0.74 -27.26
CA ASP A 46 4.25 0.06 -28.19
C ASP A 46 3.17 0.87 -27.45
N PRO A 47 2.97 2.16 -27.78
CA PRO A 47 1.97 3.00 -27.12
C PRO A 47 0.55 2.69 -27.60
N VAL A 48 -0.42 2.77 -26.69
CA VAL A 48 -1.86 2.73 -27.00
C VAL A 48 -2.34 4.15 -27.32
N ARG A 49 -2.71 4.40 -28.58
CA ARG A 49 -3.03 5.77 -29.04
C ARG A 49 -4.50 6.01 -29.35
N ASN A 50 -5.27 4.95 -29.59
CA ASN A 50 -6.65 5.03 -30.06
C ASN A 50 -7.47 3.85 -29.51
N LEU A 51 -8.77 3.83 -29.85
CA LEU A 51 -9.71 2.81 -29.40
C LEU A 51 -9.38 1.40 -29.91
N ALA A 52 -8.87 1.25 -31.13
CA ALA A 52 -8.52 -0.06 -31.68
C ALA A 52 -7.28 -0.65 -30.97
N ASP A 53 -6.32 0.19 -30.62
CA ASP A 53 -5.19 -0.21 -29.77
C ASP A 53 -5.67 -0.58 -28.37
N TRP A 54 -6.59 0.22 -27.83
CA TRP A 54 -7.15 -0.02 -26.51
C TRP A 54 -7.84 -1.38 -26.40
N GLU A 55 -8.67 -1.77 -27.37
CA GLU A 55 -9.34 -3.09 -27.31
C GLU A 55 -8.33 -4.25 -27.29
N ARG A 56 -7.25 -4.15 -28.08
CA ARG A 56 -6.16 -5.14 -28.06
C ARG A 56 -5.41 -5.14 -26.72
N ARG A 57 -5.11 -3.95 -26.18
CA ARG A 57 -4.44 -3.83 -24.89
C ARG A 57 -5.33 -4.32 -23.74
N ARG A 58 -6.63 -4.08 -23.80
CA ARG A 58 -7.60 -4.54 -22.81
C ARG A 58 -7.64 -6.07 -22.73
N GLU A 59 -7.57 -6.75 -23.87
CA GLU A 59 -7.44 -8.21 -23.91
C GLU A 59 -6.10 -8.71 -23.36
N GLU A 60 -5.00 -8.02 -23.68
CA GLU A 60 -3.69 -8.34 -23.10
C GLU A 60 -3.70 -8.18 -21.56
N ILE A 61 -4.24 -7.07 -21.04
CA ILE A 61 -4.41 -6.85 -19.60
C ILE A 61 -5.27 -7.96 -19.00
N ARG A 62 -6.40 -8.30 -19.61
CA ARG A 62 -7.28 -9.38 -19.16
C ARG A 62 -6.52 -10.69 -18.99
N ARG A 63 -5.74 -11.09 -20.01
CA ARG A 63 -4.89 -12.28 -19.95
C ARG A 63 -3.87 -12.20 -18.82
N LEU A 64 -3.14 -11.08 -18.70
CA LEU A 64 -2.14 -10.88 -17.64
C LEU A 64 -2.75 -10.94 -16.24
N MET A 65 -3.95 -10.37 -16.03
CA MET A 65 -4.66 -10.44 -14.76
C MET A 65 -5.04 -11.89 -14.40
N CYS A 66 -5.51 -12.66 -15.38
CA CYS A 66 -5.79 -14.09 -15.19
C CYS A 66 -4.53 -14.89 -14.88
N GLU A 67 -3.45 -14.72 -15.66
CA GLU A 67 -2.20 -15.47 -15.49
C GLU A 67 -1.46 -15.15 -14.19
N THR A 68 -1.60 -13.90 -13.70
CA THR A 68 -0.86 -13.41 -12.53
C THR A 68 -1.64 -13.59 -11.24
N PHE A 69 -2.94 -13.28 -11.23
CA PHE A 69 -3.71 -13.16 -9.98
C PHE A 69 -4.76 -14.25 -9.80
N ILE A 70 -5.65 -14.43 -10.77
CA ILE A 70 -6.95 -15.08 -10.49
C ILE A 70 -7.19 -16.39 -11.23
N GLY A 71 -6.36 -16.76 -12.20
CA GLY A 71 -6.61 -17.91 -13.08
C GLY A 71 -7.66 -17.65 -14.17
N SER A 72 -7.85 -18.63 -15.04
CA SER A 72 -8.83 -18.58 -16.14
C SER A 72 -10.23 -19.01 -15.68
N PHE A 73 -11.25 -18.30 -16.17
CA PHE A 73 -12.64 -18.71 -16.06
C PHE A 73 -12.95 -19.88 -17.02
N PRO A 74 -14.07 -20.60 -16.83
CA PRO A 74 -14.55 -21.58 -17.79
C PRO A 74 -14.73 -21.00 -19.20
N GLU A 75 -14.39 -21.78 -20.23
CA GLU A 75 -14.56 -21.38 -21.64
C GLU A 75 -16.02 -21.13 -22.04
N SER A 76 -16.95 -21.83 -21.39
CA SER A 76 -18.38 -21.70 -21.61
C SER A 76 -19.12 -21.45 -20.30
N VAL A 77 -20.09 -20.54 -20.33
CA VAL A 77 -21.04 -20.34 -19.24
C VAL A 77 -22.17 -21.36 -19.36
N PRO A 78 -22.48 -22.15 -18.32
CA PRO A 78 -23.56 -23.13 -18.37
C PRO A 78 -24.93 -22.42 -18.36
N ALA A 79 -25.91 -22.98 -19.08
CA ALA A 79 -27.27 -22.49 -19.01
C ALA A 79 -27.91 -22.79 -17.65
N ILE A 80 -28.78 -21.90 -17.17
CA ILE A 80 -29.68 -22.20 -16.04
C ILE A 80 -30.79 -23.11 -16.58
N VAL A 81 -30.83 -24.35 -16.10
CA VAL A 81 -31.77 -25.39 -16.54
C VAL A 81 -32.98 -25.50 -15.62
N GLN A 82 -32.84 -25.03 -14.37
CA GLN A 82 -33.93 -24.97 -13.40
C GLN A 82 -33.68 -23.81 -12.44
N ALA A 83 -34.73 -23.06 -12.12
CA ALA A 83 -34.75 -22.07 -11.06
C ALA A 83 -35.94 -22.37 -10.14
N GLU A 84 -35.66 -22.83 -8.94
CA GLU A 84 -36.67 -23.26 -7.97
C GLU A 84 -36.78 -22.23 -6.85
N VAL A 85 -37.96 -21.65 -6.63
CA VAL A 85 -38.22 -20.79 -5.48
C VAL A 85 -38.34 -21.69 -4.25
N ILE A 86 -37.30 -21.70 -3.42
CA ILE A 86 -37.24 -22.47 -2.18
C ILE A 86 -38.06 -21.79 -1.08
N GLU A 87 -38.06 -20.46 -1.10
CA GLU A 87 -38.70 -19.65 -0.07
C GLU A 87 -39.10 -18.30 -0.64
N GLU A 88 -40.27 -17.80 -0.25
CA GLU A 88 -40.74 -16.47 -0.60
C GLU A 88 -41.35 -15.81 0.64
N GLN A 89 -40.94 -14.58 0.90
CA GLN A 89 -41.42 -13.78 2.02
C GLN A 89 -41.94 -12.44 1.51
N ALA A 90 -43.25 -12.24 1.57
CA ALA A 90 -43.85 -10.90 1.47
C ALA A 90 -43.65 -10.16 2.80
N LYS A 91 -43.22 -8.90 2.74
CA LYS A 91 -42.96 -8.05 3.91
C LYS A 91 -44.03 -6.96 4.03
N GLU A 92 -44.22 -6.44 5.24
CA GLU A 92 -45.22 -5.39 5.52
C GLU A 92 -44.95 -4.08 4.76
N ASP A 93 -43.69 -3.82 4.40
CA ASP A 93 -43.29 -2.68 3.56
C ASP A 93 -43.65 -2.85 2.07
N GLY A 94 -44.23 -3.99 1.69
CA GLY A 94 -44.61 -4.35 0.33
C GLY A 94 -43.46 -4.92 -0.51
N SER A 95 -42.27 -5.13 0.06
CA SER A 95 -41.18 -5.83 -0.59
C SER A 95 -41.38 -7.34 -0.56
N THR A 96 -40.73 -8.05 -1.49
CA THR A 96 -40.71 -9.52 -1.52
C THR A 96 -39.27 -10.03 -1.49
N ARG A 97 -38.97 -11.00 -0.65
CA ARG A 97 -37.66 -11.66 -0.57
C ARG A 97 -37.78 -13.11 -0.99
N ARG A 98 -37.12 -13.50 -2.08
CA ARG A 98 -37.11 -14.87 -2.61
C ARG A 98 -35.76 -15.52 -2.44
N ARG A 99 -35.73 -16.73 -1.88
CA ARG A 99 -34.57 -17.63 -1.96
C ARG A 99 -34.79 -18.59 -3.10
N VAL A 100 -33.88 -18.57 -4.07
CA VAL A 100 -34.00 -19.34 -5.31
C VAL A 100 -32.80 -20.25 -5.45
N ARG A 101 -33.03 -21.52 -5.73
CA ARG A 101 -31.99 -22.47 -6.13
C ARG A 101 -31.86 -22.46 -7.65
N LEU A 102 -30.67 -22.13 -8.13
CA LEU A 102 -30.31 -22.15 -9.54
C LEU A 102 -29.53 -23.42 -9.83
N VAL A 103 -30.03 -24.24 -10.75
CA VAL A 103 -29.36 -25.45 -11.24
C VAL A 103 -28.82 -25.17 -12.63
N PHE A 104 -27.56 -25.54 -12.84
CA PHE A 104 -26.83 -25.25 -14.08
C PHE A 104 -26.62 -26.50 -14.92
N ASP A 105 -26.51 -26.32 -16.24
CA ASP A 105 -26.20 -27.41 -17.18
C ASP A 105 -24.72 -27.81 -17.11
N THR A 106 -24.31 -28.34 -15.96
CA THR A 106 -22.97 -28.90 -15.76
C THR A 106 -23.04 -30.42 -15.66
N LYS A 107 -21.88 -31.09 -15.69
CA LYS A 107 -21.77 -32.55 -15.67
C LYS A 107 -22.56 -33.17 -14.50
N ASN A 108 -22.43 -32.60 -13.30
CA ASN A 108 -23.13 -33.09 -12.11
C ASN A 108 -24.30 -32.18 -11.69
N ARG A 109 -24.79 -31.32 -12.59
CA ARG A 109 -25.91 -30.39 -12.33
C ARG A 109 -25.66 -29.52 -11.10
N ALA A 110 -24.47 -28.93 -11.04
CA ALA A 110 -24.07 -28.07 -9.93
C ALA A 110 -25.09 -26.95 -9.72
N SER A 111 -25.29 -26.59 -8.47
CA SER A 111 -26.32 -25.63 -8.09
C SER A 111 -25.88 -24.71 -6.97
N PHE A 112 -26.52 -23.56 -6.86
CA PHE A 112 -26.38 -22.70 -5.69
C PHE A 112 -27.69 -21.99 -5.37
N GLU A 113 -27.83 -21.56 -4.13
CA GLU A 113 -28.92 -20.71 -3.70
C GLU A 113 -28.51 -19.24 -3.76
N THR A 114 -29.42 -18.37 -4.18
CA THR A 114 -29.27 -16.91 -4.17
C THR A 114 -30.53 -16.27 -3.62
N TRP A 115 -30.40 -15.15 -2.92
CA TRP A 115 -31.56 -14.34 -2.55
C TRP A 115 -31.76 -13.20 -3.53
N VAL A 116 -33.00 -13.00 -3.94
CA VAL A 116 -33.44 -11.84 -4.72
C VAL A 116 -34.51 -11.11 -3.93
N TRP A 117 -34.22 -9.85 -3.56
CA TRP A 117 -35.20 -8.99 -2.88
C TRP A 117 -35.72 -7.98 -3.89
N THR A 118 -37.04 -7.89 -4.02
CA THR A 118 -37.72 -6.99 -4.94
C THR A 118 -38.44 -5.91 -4.12
N PRO A 119 -38.21 -4.62 -4.41
CA PRO A 119 -38.85 -3.54 -3.69
C PRO A 119 -40.34 -3.45 -4.04
N ARG A 120 -41.10 -2.68 -3.26
CA ARG A 120 -42.50 -2.39 -3.57
C ARG A 120 -42.63 -1.60 -4.87
N GLY A 121 -43.60 -1.97 -5.71
CA GLY A 121 -44.00 -1.24 -6.93
C GLY A 121 -43.77 -2.05 -8.20
N ASP A 122 -44.08 -1.44 -9.35
CA ASP A 122 -44.09 -2.13 -10.65
C ASP A 122 -42.75 -2.03 -11.41
N GLY A 123 -41.79 -1.25 -10.89
CA GLY A 123 -40.50 -1.00 -11.52
C GLY A 123 -40.58 -0.07 -12.75
N PRO A 124 -39.57 -0.11 -13.65
CA PRO A 124 -38.36 -0.92 -13.56
C PRO A 124 -37.41 -0.44 -12.45
N PHE A 125 -36.64 -1.36 -11.88
CA PHE A 125 -35.74 -1.10 -10.75
C PHE A 125 -34.27 -1.33 -11.11
N PRO A 126 -33.33 -0.49 -10.64
CA PRO A 126 -31.90 -0.82 -10.68
C PRO A 126 -31.61 -2.07 -9.84
N VAL A 127 -30.51 -2.76 -10.15
CA VAL A 127 -30.06 -3.97 -9.43
C VAL A 127 -28.82 -3.64 -8.61
N LEU A 128 -28.75 -4.13 -7.36
CA LEU A 128 -27.55 -4.14 -6.54
C LEU A 128 -27.13 -5.56 -6.18
N LEU A 129 -25.89 -5.92 -6.48
CA LEU A 129 -25.25 -7.15 -6.01
C LEU A 129 -24.36 -6.87 -4.78
N THR A 130 -24.45 -7.74 -3.77
CA THR A 130 -23.52 -7.77 -2.63
C THR A 130 -23.48 -9.18 -2.02
N ALA A 131 -22.33 -9.59 -1.49
CA ALA A 131 -22.26 -10.83 -0.70
C ALA A 131 -22.96 -10.64 0.66
N PRO A 132 -23.68 -11.65 1.19
CA PRO A 132 -24.51 -11.50 2.40
C PRO A 132 -23.72 -11.68 3.70
N ARG A 133 -22.63 -10.93 3.88
CA ARG A 133 -21.99 -10.84 5.18
C ARG A 133 -22.82 -9.92 6.09
N TYR A 134 -22.96 -10.20 7.39
CA TYR A 134 -23.83 -9.44 8.30
C TYR A 134 -23.64 -7.92 8.23
N TYR A 135 -22.39 -7.45 8.06
CA TYR A 135 -22.08 -6.01 7.97
C TYR A 135 -22.33 -5.41 6.57
N GLN A 136 -22.62 -6.23 5.56
CA GLN A 136 -23.01 -5.81 4.20
C GLN A 136 -24.53 -5.90 3.99
N ILE A 137 -25.26 -6.67 4.79
CA ILE A 137 -26.73 -6.70 4.77
C ILE A 137 -27.35 -5.30 4.92
N PRO A 138 -26.82 -4.37 5.75
CA PRO A 138 -27.30 -2.99 5.77
C PRO A 138 -27.24 -2.26 4.42
N TRP A 139 -26.33 -2.59 3.51
CA TRP A 139 -26.38 -2.07 2.15
C TRP A 139 -27.55 -2.66 1.37
N ALA A 140 -27.79 -3.96 1.47
CA ALA A 140 -28.95 -4.61 0.86
C ALA A 140 -30.28 -4.00 1.33
N GLU A 141 -30.44 -3.78 2.63
CA GLU A 141 -31.63 -3.14 3.20
C GLU A 141 -31.79 -1.70 2.67
N MET A 142 -30.70 -0.91 2.66
CA MET A 142 -30.75 0.46 2.13
C MET A 142 -31.05 0.51 0.63
N ALA A 143 -30.55 -0.44 -0.16
CA ALA A 143 -30.85 -0.56 -1.58
C ALA A 143 -32.35 -0.82 -1.80
N LEU A 144 -32.91 -1.78 -1.05
CA LEU A 144 -34.32 -2.14 -1.13
C LEU A 144 -35.22 -0.95 -0.81
N LEU A 145 -34.89 -0.19 0.25
CA LEU A 145 -35.59 1.05 0.61
C LEU A 145 -35.48 2.15 -0.46
N ARG A 146 -34.40 2.15 -1.25
CA ARG A 146 -34.19 3.08 -2.37
C ARG A 146 -34.81 2.61 -3.69
N GLY A 147 -35.52 1.47 -3.70
CA GLY A 147 -36.15 0.95 -4.91
C GLY A 147 -35.21 0.14 -5.81
N TYR A 148 -34.20 -0.52 -5.23
CA TYR A 148 -33.33 -1.44 -5.95
C TYR A 148 -33.80 -2.89 -5.78
N ILE A 149 -33.72 -3.69 -6.83
CA ILE A 149 -33.67 -5.14 -6.70
C ILE A 149 -32.31 -5.51 -6.10
N VAL A 150 -32.31 -6.31 -5.05
CA VAL A 150 -31.09 -6.77 -4.38
C VAL A 150 -30.82 -8.22 -4.73
N CYS A 151 -29.57 -8.52 -5.07
CA CYS A 151 -29.08 -9.86 -5.30
C CYS A 151 -28.00 -10.20 -4.26
N LEU A 152 -28.31 -11.12 -3.36
CA LEU A 152 -27.33 -11.71 -2.45
C LEU A 152 -26.79 -12.98 -3.09
N TYR A 153 -25.61 -12.85 -3.70
CA TYR A 153 -24.93 -13.96 -4.38
C TYR A 153 -24.05 -14.74 -3.39
N PRO A 154 -23.70 -16.01 -3.67
CA PRO A 154 -22.83 -16.84 -2.82
C PRO A 154 -21.36 -16.42 -2.88
N GLY A 155 -21.09 -15.23 -2.35
CA GLY A 155 -19.76 -14.61 -2.28
C GLY A 155 -19.14 -14.57 -0.90
N VAL A 156 -19.78 -15.14 0.13
CA VAL A 156 -19.24 -15.15 1.51
C VAL A 156 -17.85 -15.79 1.49
N ASP A 157 -16.84 -15.17 2.08
CA ASP A 157 -15.46 -15.70 2.10
C ASP A 157 -15.35 -17.05 2.84
N SER A 158 -14.43 -17.91 2.39
CA SER A 158 -14.20 -19.26 2.94
C SER A 158 -13.77 -19.27 4.42
N HIS A 159 -13.30 -18.15 4.97
CA HIS A 159 -12.97 -17.98 6.39
C HIS A 159 -14.11 -17.37 7.20
N HIS A 160 -15.25 -17.08 6.59
CA HIS A 160 -16.44 -16.56 7.25
C HIS A 160 -17.59 -17.56 7.17
N ARG A 161 -18.52 -17.46 8.11
CA ARG A 161 -19.75 -18.23 8.14
C ARG A 161 -20.91 -17.28 8.38
N GLU A 162 -22.03 -17.55 7.71
CA GLU A 162 -23.26 -16.78 7.80
C GLU A 162 -24.41 -17.76 8.00
N THR A 163 -24.99 -17.76 9.21
CA THR A 163 -26.01 -18.73 9.61
C THR A 163 -27.24 -18.67 8.72
N ASP A 164 -27.62 -17.47 8.29
CA ASP A 164 -28.81 -17.24 7.43
C ASP A 164 -28.54 -17.53 5.95
N TYR A 165 -27.28 -17.80 5.58
CA TYR A 165 -26.83 -18.05 4.21
C TYR A 165 -25.92 -19.28 4.14
N PRO A 166 -26.41 -20.47 4.55
CA PRO A 166 -25.59 -21.68 4.62
C PRO A 166 -25.05 -22.06 3.24
N GLY A 167 -23.78 -22.47 3.19
CA GLY A 167 -23.10 -22.93 1.97
C GLY A 167 -22.56 -21.82 1.06
N TYR A 168 -22.88 -20.56 1.32
CA TYR A 168 -22.37 -19.43 0.51
C TYR A 168 -20.85 -19.28 0.61
N ASP A 169 -20.23 -19.82 1.67
CA ASP A 169 -18.78 -19.82 1.88
C ASP A 169 -18.03 -20.90 1.09
N SER A 170 -18.72 -21.97 0.67
CA SER A 170 -18.12 -23.20 0.17
C SER A 170 -18.56 -23.62 -1.24
N VAL A 171 -19.72 -23.14 -1.74
CA VAL A 171 -20.26 -23.57 -3.05
C VAL A 171 -19.34 -23.31 -4.24
N TRP A 172 -18.41 -22.37 -4.12
CA TRP A 172 -17.35 -22.15 -5.11
C TRP A 172 -16.52 -23.42 -5.40
N GLN A 173 -16.33 -24.30 -4.40
CA GLN A 173 -15.59 -25.55 -4.55
C GLN A 173 -16.31 -26.52 -5.48
N GLU A 174 -17.63 -26.60 -5.37
CA GLU A 174 -18.47 -27.43 -6.24
C GLU A 174 -18.32 -26.99 -7.70
N PHE A 175 -18.46 -25.69 -7.97
CA PHE A 175 -18.28 -25.16 -9.32
C PHE A 175 -16.85 -25.36 -9.84
N ARG A 176 -15.81 -25.16 -9.02
CA ARG A 176 -14.44 -25.47 -9.46
C ARG A 176 -14.26 -26.94 -9.82
N ALA A 177 -14.92 -27.86 -9.12
CA ALA A 177 -14.84 -29.29 -9.39
C ALA A 177 -15.51 -29.67 -10.73
N GLU A 178 -16.55 -28.95 -11.16
CA GLU A 178 -17.19 -29.10 -12.47
C GLU A 178 -16.27 -28.70 -13.63
N TYR A 179 -15.49 -27.62 -13.44
CA TYR A 179 -14.67 -27.01 -14.49
C TYR A 179 -13.18 -27.29 -14.30
N ARG A 180 -12.77 -28.55 -14.49
CA ARG A 180 -11.37 -28.97 -14.33
C ARG A 180 -10.36 -28.28 -15.27
N GLY A 181 -10.83 -27.69 -16.38
CA GLY A 181 -10.00 -26.90 -17.30
C GLY A 181 -9.79 -25.44 -16.88
N ALA A 182 -10.61 -24.92 -15.96
CA ALA A 182 -10.48 -23.57 -15.44
C ALA A 182 -9.48 -23.54 -14.28
N THR A 183 -8.56 -22.58 -14.28
CA THR A 183 -7.53 -22.44 -13.23
C THR A 183 -7.91 -21.42 -12.15
N TRP A 184 -9.07 -20.79 -12.31
CA TRP A 184 -9.66 -19.82 -11.38
C TRP A 184 -9.53 -20.17 -9.88
N THR A 185 -9.42 -19.14 -9.07
CA THR A 185 -9.29 -19.17 -7.61
C THR A 185 -10.63 -18.89 -6.92
N GLU A 186 -10.69 -19.00 -5.59
CA GLU A 186 -11.91 -18.74 -4.81
C GLU A 186 -12.53 -17.38 -5.17
N ILE A 187 -11.71 -16.32 -5.19
CA ILE A 187 -12.21 -14.95 -5.34
C ILE A 187 -12.82 -14.73 -6.73
N SER A 188 -12.20 -15.28 -7.78
CA SER A 188 -12.75 -15.25 -9.13
C SER A 188 -13.96 -16.14 -9.29
N THR A 189 -13.99 -17.33 -8.68
CA THR A 189 -15.20 -18.18 -8.74
C THR A 189 -16.37 -17.46 -8.07
N LYS A 190 -16.16 -16.77 -6.94
CA LYS A 190 -17.21 -15.99 -6.27
C LYS A 190 -17.67 -14.78 -7.08
N ALA A 191 -16.74 -14.08 -7.74
CA ALA A 191 -17.07 -13.04 -8.70
C ALA A 191 -17.91 -13.58 -9.87
N TRP A 192 -17.57 -14.75 -10.40
CA TRP A 192 -18.35 -15.42 -11.45
C TRP A 192 -19.72 -15.86 -10.97
N LEU A 193 -19.87 -16.29 -9.72
CA LEU A 193 -21.18 -16.61 -9.14
C LEU A 193 -22.09 -15.38 -9.05
N ALA A 194 -21.54 -14.18 -8.81
CA ALA A 194 -22.31 -12.94 -8.92
C ALA A 194 -22.87 -12.74 -10.34
N SER A 195 -22.06 -12.99 -11.37
CA SER A 195 -22.52 -12.99 -12.77
C SER A 195 -23.58 -14.03 -13.08
N ARG A 196 -23.51 -15.22 -12.44
CA ARG A 196 -24.54 -16.26 -12.59
C ARG A 196 -25.86 -15.88 -11.93
N THR A 197 -25.82 -15.21 -10.78
CA THR A 197 -27.03 -14.59 -10.20
C THR A 197 -27.61 -13.53 -11.15
N LEU A 198 -26.76 -12.77 -11.83
CA LEU A 198 -27.20 -11.76 -12.79
C LEU A 198 -27.85 -12.39 -14.04
N ASP A 199 -27.36 -13.54 -14.52
CA ASP A 199 -28.01 -14.30 -15.60
C ASP A 199 -29.47 -14.64 -15.26
N TYR A 200 -29.75 -14.96 -13.99
CA TYR A 200 -31.11 -15.23 -13.52
C TYR A 200 -31.96 -13.95 -13.45
N VAL A 201 -31.44 -12.87 -12.88
CA VAL A 201 -32.24 -11.66 -12.63
C VAL A 201 -32.50 -10.86 -13.92
N LEU A 202 -31.58 -10.88 -14.88
CA LEU A 202 -31.73 -10.16 -16.16
C LEU A 202 -32.51 -10.93 -17.22
N ASP A 203 -32.72 -12.24 -17.07
CA ASP A 203 -33.46 -13.03 -18.07
C ASP A 203 -34.96 -12.72 -17.97
N PRO A 204 -35.58 -12.15 -19.02
CA PRO A 204 -36.99 -11.75 -19.00
C PRO A 204 -37.95 -12.89 -18.67
N LYS A 205 -37.56 -14.16 -18.88
CA LYS A 205 -38.42 -15.31 -18.59
C LYS A 205 -38.73 -15.48 -17.10
N TYR A 206 -37.91 -14.91 -16.22
CA TYR A 206 -38.14 -14.96 -14.77
C TYR A 206 -38.91 -13.74 -14.24
N GLY A 207 -39.23 -12.77 -15.09
CA GLY A 207 -40.23 -11.73 -14.82
C GLY A 207 -39.81 -10.63 -13.84
N TYR A 208 -38.51 -10.43 -13.58
CA TYR A 208 -38.06 -9.30 -12.75
C TYR A 208 -38.12 -7.98 -13.54
N PRO A 209 -38.73 -6.91 -12.99
CA PRO A 209 -38.82 -5.62 -13.67
C PRO A 209 -37.50 -4.85 -13.50
N VAL A 210 -36.46 -5.26 -14.22
CA VAL A 210 -35.12 -4.65 -14.13
C VAL A 210 -34.97 -3.45 -15.07
N ALA A 211 -34.39 -2.37 -14.56
CA ALA A 211 -34.00 -1.22 -15.37
C ALA A 211 -32.74 -1.54 -16.20
N SER A 212 -32.87 -1.41 -17.52
CA SER A 212 -31.79 -1.72 -18.47
C SER A 212 -30.54 -0.88 -18.17
N GLY A 213 -29.40 -1.56 -18.03
CA GLY A 213 -28.09 -0.91 -17.83
C GLY A 213 -27.87 -0.31 -16.44
N GLN A 214 -28.72 -0.60 -15.46
CA GLN A 214 -28.58 -0.11 -14.09
C GLN A 214 -28.25 -1.25 -13.12
N VAL A 215 -27.00 -1.72 -13.16
CA VAL A 215 -26.53 -2.84 -12.32
C VAL A 215 -25.31 -2.38 -11.53
N GLY A 216 -25.48 -2.29 -10.22
CA GLY A 216 -24.45 -1.94 -9.26
C GLY A 216 -23.89 -3.18 -8.55
N ILE A 217 -22.60 -3.17 -8.20
CA ILE A 217 -22.03 -4.14 -7.25
C ILE A 217 -21.21 -3.42 -6.18
N ILE A 218 -21.36 -3.84 -4.92
CA ILE A 218 -20.64 -3.26 -3.78
C ILE A 218 -20.05 -4.35 -2.90
N GLY A 219 -18.89 -4.04 -2.31
CA GLY A 219 -18.28 -4.90 -1.30
C GLY A 219 -17.25 -4.17 -0.45
N TRP A 220 -17.03 -4.66 0.78
CA TRP A 220 -16.02 -4.17 1.71
C TRP A 220 -14.85 -5.15 1.84
N SER A 221 -13.61 -4.65 1.87
CA SER A 221 -12.43 -5.48 2.14
C SER A 221 -12.28 -6.59 1.09
N ARG A 222 -12.11 -7.84 1.50
CA ARG A 222 -12.11 -9.01 0.60
C ARG A 222 -13.32 -9.08 -0.35
N TYR A 223 -14.48 -8.57 0.05
CA TYR A 223 -15.66 -8.52 -0.82
C TYR A 223 -15.57 -7.37 -1.84
N GLY A 224 -14.88 -6.27 -1.50
CA GLY A 224 -14.55 -5.21 -2.45
C GLY A 224 -13.63 -5.72 -3.57
N LYS A 225 -12.67 -6.60 -3.24
CA LYS A 225 -11.85 -7.31 -4.23
C LYS A 225 -12.73 -8.13 -5.19
N GLN A 226 -13.68 -8.91 -4.64
CA GLN A 226 -14.64 -9.67 -5.45
C GLN A 226 -15.47 -8.77 -6.36
N SER A 227 -15.99 -7.64 -5.85
CA SER A 227 -16.80 -6.69 -6.61
C SER A 227 -16.03 -6.08 -7.77
N MET A 228 -14.76 -5.73 -7.58
CA MET A 228 -13.88 -5.25 -8.66
C MET A 228 -13.65 -6.32 -9.71
N ILE A 229 -13.38 -7.57 -9.30
CA ILE A 229 -13.15 -8.67 -10.24
C ILE A 229 -14.43 -9.01 -11.01
N ALA A 230 -15.58 -9.06 -10.36
CA ALA A 230 -16.86 -9.29 -11.02
C ALA A 230 -17.12 -8.19 -12.06
N ALA A 231 -16.95 -6.93 -11.68
CA ALA A 231 -17.09 -5.81 -12.61
C ALA A 231 -16.08 -5.92 -13.76
N ALA A 232 -14.82 -6.27 -13.52
CA ALA A 232 -13.78 -6.38 -14.55
C ALA A 232 -14.12 -7.43 -15.66
N PHE A 233 -14.81 -8.51 -15.31
CA PHE A 233 -15.14 -9.61 -16.22
C PHE A 233 -16.60 -9.67 -16.68
N ASP A 234 -17.48 -8.87 -16.09
CA ASP A 234 -18.89 -8.78 -16.48
C ASP A 234 -19.29 -7.34 -16.75
N GLU A 235 -19.39 -6.99 -18.04
CA GLU A 235 -19.71 -5.63 -18.50
C GLU A 235 -21.15 -5.21 -18.22
N ARG A 236 -22.02 -6.16 -17.87
CA ARG A 236 -23.41 -5.86 -17.48
C ARG A 236 -23.47 -5.12 -16.16
N ILE A 237 -22.44 -5.23 -15.32
CA ILE A 237 -22.27 -4.46 -14.08
C ILE A 237 -21.79 -3.05 -14.48
N THR A 238 -22.68 -2.06 -14.47
CA THR A 238 -22.39 -0.71 -14.98
C THR A 238 -21.86 0.27 -13.93
N SER A 239 -21.96 -0.07 -12.65
CA SER A 239 -21.34 0.70 -11.56
C SER A 239 -20.78 -0.21 -10.46
N VAL A 240 -19.60 0.12 -9.93
CA VAL A 240 -18.97 -0.58 -8.81
C VAL A 240 -18.55 0.38 -7.70
N VAL A 241 -18.81 -0.01 -6.46
CA VAL A 241 -18.22 0.61 -5.26
C VAL A 241 -17.33 -0.42 -4.60
N ALA A 242 -16.03 -0.18 -4.63
CA ALA A 242 -15.04 -1.00 -3.95
C ALA A 242 -14.60 -0.28 -2.68
N ARG A 243 -15.13 -0.70 -1.53
CA ARG A 243 -14.83 -0.08 -0.24
C ARG A 243 -13.68 -0.81 0.44
N SER A 244 -12.58 -0.11 0.71
CA SER A 244 -11.38 -0.66 1.35
C SER A 244 -10.89 -2.00 0.78
N PRO A 245 -10.92 -2.27 -0.54
CA PRO A 245 -10.60 -3.60 -1.05
C PRO A 245 -9.14 -4.04 -0.80
N GLY A 246 -8.19 -3.14 -0.57
CA GLY A 246 -6.80 -3.44 -0.22
C GLY A 246 -6.01 -4.16 -1.33
N SER A 247 -4.90 -4.81 -0.96
CA SER A 247 -4.03 -5.53 -1.92
C SER A 247 -4.57 -6.94 -2.25
N PRO A 248 -4.48 -7.43 -3.51
CA PRO A 248 -4.12 -6.74 -4.75
C PRO A 248 -5.35 -6.31 -5.56
N ALA A 249 -6.16 -5.38 -5.02
CA ALA A 249 -7.32 -4.83 -5.71
C ALA A 249 -7.17 -3.32 -5.99
N SER A 250 -7.44 -2.45 -5.03
CA SER A 250 -7.15 -1.01 -5.18
C SER A 250 -5.66 -0.70 -4.99
N CYS A 251 -4.94 -1.59 -4.30
CA CYS A 251 -3.55 -1.43 -3.92
C CYS A 251 -2.63 -2.35 -4.75
N PRO A 252 -1.77 -1.78 -5.61
CA PRO A 252 -0.75 -2.53 -6.33
C PRO A 252 0.39 -2.97 -5.40
N TYR A 253 0.86 -4.21 -5.52
CA TYR A 253 1.92 -4.77 -4.68
C TYR A 253 3.25 -4.03 -4.80
N ARG A 254 3.50 -3.35 -5.93
CA ARG A 254 4.65 -2.45 -6.07
C ARG A 254 4.73 -1.38 -4.98
N PHE A 255 3.57 -0.92 -4.48
CA PHE A 255 3.46 0.11 -3.45
C PHE A 255 2.78 -0.38 -2.17
N THR A 256 2.55 -1.69 -2.04
CA THR A 256 2.05 -2.35 -0.84
C THR A 256 2.84 -3.62 -0.57
N SER A 257 3.81 -3.53 0.35
CA SER A 257 4.59 -4.69 0.80
C SER A 257 5.18 -4.42 2.18
N ARG A 258 6.17 -5.21 2.59
CA ARG A 258 6.85 -5.11 3.89
C ARG A 258 7.45 -3.73 4.16
N ASN A 259 7.91 -3.03 3.13
CA ASN A 259 8.47 -1.67 3.20
C ASN A 259 7.41 -0.57 3.41
N THR A 260 6.11 -0.91 3.43
CA THR A 260 5.01 0.01 3.76
C THR A 260 4.16 -0.52 4.91
N PHE A 261 4.61 -1.57 5.59
CA PHE A 261 3.83 -2.32 6.59
C PHE A 261 2.46 -2.81 6.08
N ALA A 262 2.34 -3.04 4.77
CA ALA A 262 1.11 -3.51 4.14
C ALA A 262 1.21 -4.98 3.74
N GLU A 263 0.07 -5.54 3.31
CA GLU A 263 -0.03 -6.92 2.82
C GLU A 263 0.90 -7.11 1.61
N ALA A 264 1.81 -8.08 1.70
CA ALA A 264 2.73 -8.48 0.65
C ALA A 264 2.19 -9.71 -0.11
N PRO A 265 2.74 -10.08 -1.29
CA PRO A 265 2.32 -11.28 -2.01
C PRO A 265 2.39 -12.58 -1.20
N ALA A 266 3.17 -12.63 -0.12
CA ALA A 266 3.23 -13.78 0.78
C ALA A 266 2.08 -13.89 1.78
N ASP A 267 1.17 -12.92 1.89
CA ASP A 267 0.24 -12.83 3.02
C ASP A 267 -1.21 -13.25 2.72
N PHE A 268 -1.63 -13.21 1.45
CA PHE A 268 -3.00 -13.53 1.08
C PHE A 268 -3.36 -14.99 1.46
N PRO A 269 -4.60 -15.32 1.85
CA PRO A 269 -5.04 -16.70 2.04
C PRO A 269 -4.88 -17.56 0.79
N SER A 270 -4.39 -18.80 0.92
CA SER A 270 -3.92 -19.65 -0.20
C SER A 270 -4.90 -19.89 -1.34
N GLU A 271 -6.18 -19.76 -1.06
CA GLU A 271 -7.30 -20.03 -1.94
C GLU A 271 -7.78 -18.79 -2.71
N TRP A 272 -7.41 -17.57 -2.29
CA TRP A 272 -7.87 -16.33 -2.90
C TRP A 272 -7.26 -16.04 -4.27
N PHE A 273 -5.95 -16.25 -4.42
CA PHE A 273 -5.20 -15.93 -5.64
C PHE A 273 -4.29 -17.09 -6.03
N LEU A 274 -3.71 -17.03 -7.23
CA LEU A 274 -2.82 -18.05 -7.74
C LEU A 274 -1.59 -18.21 -6.81
N PRO A 275 -1.22 -19.44 -6.42
CA PRO A 275 -0.08 -19.66 -5.53
C PRO A 275 1.26 -19.10 -6.07
N SER A 276 1.41 -19.02 -7.40
CA SER A 276 2.59 -18.45 -8.07
C SER A 276 2.85 -16.99 -7.68
N LEU A 277 1.81 -16.25 -7.30
CA LEU A 277 1.92 -14.84 -6.89
C LEU A 277 2.85 -14.64 -5.69
N ARG A 278 2.92 -15.61 -4.77
CA ARG A 278 3.85 -15.57 -3.61
C ARG A 278 5.31 -15.51 -4.02
N GLY A 279 5.64 -16.02 -5.21
CA GLY A 279 7.00 -15.98 -5.77
C GLY A 279 7.50 -14.55 -6.04
N TYR A 280 6.62 -13.56 -6.08
CA TYR A 280 6.98 -12.14 -6.26
C TYR A 280 7.25 -11.39 -4.94
N THR A 281 7.26 -12.07 -3.80
CA THR A 281 7.59 -11.42 -2.51
C THR A 281 9.00 -10.85 -2.54
N GLY A 282 9.15 -9.54 -2.32
CA GLY A 282 10.40 -8.80 -2.47
C GLY A 282 10.83 -8.56 -3.92
N ARG A 283 10.03 -9.00 -4.89
CA ARG A 283 10.22 -8.88 -6.34
C ARG A 283 8.97 -8.33 -7.02
N GLU A 284 8.21 -7.51 -6.32
CA GLU A 284 6.91 -7.00 -6.79
C GLU A 284 7.07 -6.16 -8.07
N HIS A 285 8.23 -5.53 -8.25
CA HIS A 285 8.62 -4.79 -9.45
C HIS A 285 8.76 -5.67 -10.72
N GLU A 286 8.80 -7.00 -10.59
CA GLU A 286 8.84 -7.97 -11.70
C GLU A 286 7.45 -8.45 -12.14
N LEU A 287 6.37 -8.03 -11.46
CA LEU A 287 5.00 -8.43 -11.82
C LEU A 287 4.64 -7.91 -13.22
N PRO A 288 4.18 -8.75 -14.17
CA PRO A 288 3.91 -8.30 -15.55
C PRO A 288 2.69 -7.37 -15.65
N MET A 289 1.78 -7.47 -14.68
CA MET A 289 0.68 -6.53 -14.44
C MET A 289 0.42 -6.46 -12.93
N ASP A 290 -0.13 -5.36 -12.46
CA ASP A 290 -0.47 -5.15 -11.05
C ASP A 290 -1.96 -4.80 -10.89
N ALA A 291 -2.39 -4.58 -9.65
CA ALA A 291 -3.80 -4.44 -9.28
C ALA A 291 -4.56 -3.32 -10.03
N HIS A 292 -3.86 -2.29 -10.52
CA HIS A 292 -4.47 -1.21 -11.33
C HIS A 292 -5.06 -1.72 -12.66
N GLY A 293 -4.67 -2.90 -13.13
CA GLY A 293 -5.28 -3.57 -14.29
C GLY A 293 -6.79 -3.81 -14.12
N TRP A 294 -7.30 -3.98 -12.89
CA TRP A 294 -8.74 -4.07 -12.63
C TRP A 294 -9.49 -2.81 -13.09
N LEU A 295 -8.94 -1.62 -12.81
CA LEU A 295 -9.54 -0.34 -13.21
C LEU A 295 -9.61 -0.23 -14.73
N ALA A 296 -8.57 -0.71 -15.42
CA ALA A 296 -8.50 -0.75 -16.88
C ALA A 296 -9.62 -1.63 -17.47
N LEU A 297 -9.89 -2.79 -16.87
CA LEU A 297 -10.95 -3.71 -17.33
C LEU A 297 -12.37 -3.22 -17.00
N ILE A 298 -12.52 -2.45 -15.92
CA ILE A 298 -13.79 -1.80 -15.56
C ILE A 298 -14.12 -0.64 -16.50
N ALA A 299 -13.10 0.10 -16.96
CA ALA A 299 -13.29 1.25 -17.83
C ALA A 299 -14.12 0.92 -19.10
N PRO A 300 -15.00 1.83 -19.56
CA PRO A 300 -15.26 3.17 -19.04
C PRO A 300 -16.40 3.23 -17.98
N ARG A 301 -16.85 2.09 -17.44
CA ARG A 301 -17.98 2.02 -16.51
C ARG A 301 -17.66 2.68 -15.17
N ARG A 302 -18.68 3.00 -14.37
CA ARG A 302 -18.48 3.80 -13.16
C ARG A 302 -17.81 2.98 -12.06
N CYS A 303 -16.76 3.52 -11.47
CA CYS A 303 -15.97 2.89 -10.41
C CYS A 303 -15.63 3.90 -9.31
N LEU A 304 -16.06 3.60 -8.09
CA LEU A 304 -15.68 4.33 -6.89
C LEU A 304 -14.80 3.46 -6.01
N ILE A 305 -13.60 3.94 -5.70
CA ILE A 305 -12.75 3.39 -4.64
C ILE A 305 -13.01 4.22 -3.38
N ASP A 306 -13.54 3.61 -2.33
CA ASP A 306 -13.85 4.26 -1.04
C ASP A 306 -12.84 3.80 0.03
N VAL A 307 -11.90 4.69 0.40
CA VAL A 307 -10.69 4.38 1.17
C VAL A 307 -10.58 5.24 2.43
N ALA A 308 -10.14 4.66 3.55
CA ALA A 308 -9.85 5.41 4.77
C ALA A 308 -8.44 6.02 4.77
N HIS A 309 -8.28 7.15 5.45
CA HIS A 309 -6.95 7.71 5.75
C HIS A 309 -6.06 6.72 6.51
N ASN A 310 -6.61 6.03 7.53
CA ASN A 310 -5.86 5.16 8.44
C ASN A 310 -6.26 3.69 8.30
N ASP A 311 -6.56 3.25 7.07
CA ASP A 311 -6.91 1.86 6.80
C ASP A 311 -5.67 0.95 6.87
N GLY A 312 -5.60 0.10 7.90
CA GLY A 312 -4.57 -0.93 8.10
C GLY A 312 -4.30 -1.85 6.90
N CYS A 313 -5.27 -1.97 5.99
CA CYS A 313 -5.23 -2.87 4.84
C CYS A 313 -4.96 -2.15 3.51
N GLU A 314 -5.08 -0.82 3.48
CA GLU A 314 -5.22 -0.07 2.24
C GLU A 314 -4.47 1.28 2.30
N PRO A 315 -3.15 1.28 2.04
CA PRO A 315 -2.37 2.50 1.99
C PRO A 315 -2.87 3.46 0.91
N THR A 316 -3.25 4.68 1.31
CA THR A 316 -3.77 5.72 0.39
C THR A 316 -2.80 6.06 -0.74
N PHE A 317 -1.50 5.93 -0.51
CA PHE A 317 -0.47 6.13 -1.53
C PHE A 317 -0.62 5.13 -2.70
N ALA A 318 -0.72 3.84 -2.39
CA ALA A 318 -0.87 2.79 -3.39
C ALA A 318 -2.19 2.93 -4.19
N VAL A 319 -3.27 3.26 -3.49
CA VAL A 319 -4.58 3.54 -4.12
C VAL A 319 -4.46 4.70 -5.11
N GLU A 320 -3.83 5.80 -4.71
CA GLU A 320 -3.69 6.98 -5.58
C GLU A 320 -2.80 6.67 -6.80
N ARG A 321 -1.72 5.89 -6.64
CA ARG A 321 -0.88 5.43 -7.76
C ARG A 321 -1.71 4.63 -8.78
N ALA A 322 -2.51 3.67 -8.31
CA ALA A 322 -3.40 2.89 -9.18
C ALA A 322 -4.45 3.78 -9.88
N TYR A 323 -5.07 4.70 -9.13
CA TYR A 323 -6.06 5.63 -9.65
C TYR A 323 -5.49 6.55 -10.73
N LEU A 324 -4.27 7.07 -10.55
CA LEU A 324 -3.61 7.96 -11.51
C LEU A 324 -3.36 7.27 -12.86
N GLU A 325 -2.95 6.00 -12.85
CA GLU A 325 -2.81 5.21 -14.07
C GLU A 325 -4.18 4.85 -14.67
N GLY A 326 -5.14 4.40 -13.86
CA GLY A 326 -6.51 4.13 -14.29
C GLY A 326 -7.15 5.34 -14.98
N ARG A 327 -6.96 6.55 -14.44
CA ARG A 327 -7.41 7.82 -15.05
C ARG A 327 -6.96 8.01 -16.48
N ARG A 328 -5.78 7.51 -16.87
CA ARG A 328 -5.27 7.65 -18.24
C ARG A 328 -6.16 6.87 -19.21
N VAL A 329 -6.58 5.68 -18.83
CA VAL A 329 -7.54 4.85 -19.59
C VAL A 329 -8.90 5.55 -19.68
N TYR A 330 -9.46 5.98 -18.55
CA TYR A 330 -10.76 6.66 -18.55
C TYR A 330 -10.73 7.97 -19.37
N ARG A 331 -9.60 8.68 -19.38
CA ARG A 331 -9.39 9.85 -20.25
C ARG A 331 -9.36 9.47 -21.73
N LEU A 332 -8.62 8.42 -22.09
CA LEU A 332 -8.59 7.91 -23.47
C LEU A 332 -9.99 7.55 -23.98
N LEU A 333 -10.81 6.98 -23.09
CA LEU A 333 -12.18 6.58 -23.38
C LEU A 333 -13.21 7.72 -23.26
N GLY A 334 -12.79 8.94 -22.89
CA GLY A 334 -13.68 10.11 -22.82
C GLY A 334 -14.62 10.14 -21.61
N HIS A 335 -14.33 9.39 -20.54
CA HIS A 335 -15.20 9.19 -19.37
C HIS A 335 -14.47 9.44 -18.05
N LEU A 336 -13.66 10.49 -17.97
CA LEU A 336 -12.83 10.77 -16.80
C LEU A 336 -13.66 10.91 -15.50
N GLU A 337 -14.92 11.33 -15.60
CA GLU A 337 -15.88 11.46 -14.50
C GLU A 337 -16.32 10.13 -13.87
N ASN A 338 -16.15 9.02 -14.58
CA ASN A 338 -16.64 7.71 -14.16
C ASN A 338 -15.70 6.99 -13.17
N LEU A 339 -14.46 7.46 -12.97
CA LEU A 339 -13.54 6.89 -11.98
C LEU A 339 -13.30 7.90 -10.86
N ARG A 340 -13.53 7.52 -9.59
CA ARG A 340 -13.26 8.38 -8.43
C ARG A 340 -12.64 7.60 -7.27
N VAL A 341 -11.85 8.32 -6.48
CA VAL A 341 -11.45 7.91 -5.13
C VAL A 341 -12.18 8.82 -4.13
N SER A 342 -12.83 8.22 -3.14
CA SER A 342 -13.42 8.92 -2.01
C SER A 342 -12.58 8.62 -0.77
N TYR A 343 -11.88 9.62 -0.27
CA TYR A 343 -11.16 9.53 0.99
C TYR A 343 -12.11 9.81 2.15
N ARG A 344 -11.98 9.04 3.23
CA ARG A 344 -12.74 9.23 4.46
C ARG A 344 -11.83 9.15 5.68
N GLU A 345 -12.21 9.84 6.73
CA GLU A 345 -11.56 9.72 8.02
C GLU A 345 -11.81 8.34 8.64
N GLY A 346 -10.94 7.96 9.59
CA GLY A 346 -11.04 6.68 10.29
C GLY A 346 -10.15 5.58 9.72
N GLN A 347 -10.39 4.37 10.23
CA GLN A 347 -9.68 3.13 9.87
C GLN A 347 -10.52 2.23 8.96
N HIS A 348 -10.18 0.93 8.89
CA HIS A 348 -10.83 -0.06 8.01
C HIS A 348 -12.36 -0.15 8.22
N GLY A 349 -12.80 -0.15 9.49
CA GLY A 349 -14.20 -0.15 9.90
C GLY A 349 -14.42 0.67 11.18
N PRO A 350 -15.66 0.79 11.67
CA PRO A 350 -16.90 0.21 11.13
C PRO A 350 -17.45 0.95 9.89
N ILE A 351 -18.51 0.40 9.29
CA ILE A 351 -19.30 1.08 8.24
C ILE A 351 -20.43 1.85 8.93
N THR A 352 -20.40 3.18 8.88
CA THR A 352 -21.45 4.07 9.41
C THR A 352 -22.60 4.22 8.41
N ASP A 353 -23.74 4.75 8.85
CA ASP A 353 -24.85 5.10 7.96
C ASP A 353 -24.46 6.17 6.93
N GLU A 354 -23.59 7.10 7.32
CA GLU A 354 -23.06 8.11 6.41
C GLU A 354 -22.24 7.47 5.28
N HIS A 355 -21.36 6.51 5.61
CA HIS A 355 -20.61 5.76 4.60
C HIS A 355 -21.58 5.05 3.63
N ARG A 356 -22.61 4.38 4.15
CA ARG A 356 -23.62 3.70 3.31
C ARG A 356 -24.33 4.68 2.38
N ARG A 357 -24.84 5.79 2.93
CA ARG A 357 -25.52 6.84 2.16
C ARG A 357 -24.62 7.34 1.02
N ARG A 358 -23.35 7.62 1.33
CA ARG A 358 -22.37 8.08 0.36
C ARG A 358 -22.12 7.07 -0.76
N ASN A 359 -22.06 5.77 -0.44
CA ASN A 359 -21.93 4.72 -1.45
C ASN A 359 -23.16 4.66 -2.38
N PHE A 360 -24.37 4.85 -1.86
CA PHE A 360 -25.59 4.89 -2.68
C PHE A 360 -25.73 6.15 -3.51
N GLU A 361 -25.26 7.30 -3.03
CA GLU A 361 -25.22 8.52 -3.84
C GLU A 361 -24.38 8.33 -5.12
N TRP A 362 -23.34 7.51 -5.07
CA TRP A 362 -22.59 7.13 -6.27
C TRP A 362 -23.39 6.26 -7.23
N PHE A 363 -24.14 5.27 -6.73
CA PHE A 363 -25.02 4.44 -7.56
C PHE A 363 -26.17 5.26 -8.17
N ASP A 364 -26.82 6.10 -7.38
CA ASP A 364 -27.89 6.98 -7.84
C ASP A 364 -27.36 7.92 -8.94
N LEU A 365 -26.22 8.58 -8.71
CA LEU A 365 -25.52 9.36 -9.73
C LEU A 365 -25.20 8.52 -10.98
N SER A 366 -24.77 7.27 -10.78
CA SER A 366 -24.42 6.36 -11.87
C SER A 366 -25.59 6.03 -12.77
N PHE A 367 -26.78 5.91 -12.19
CA PHE A 367 -27.99 5.49 -12.86
C PHE A 367 -28.88 6.66 -13.29
N GLY A 368 -28.43 7.91 -13.07
CA GLY A 368 -29.20 9.11 -13.39
C GLY A 368 -30.42 9.27 -12.48
N GLN A 369 -30.33 8.78 -11.25
CA GLN A 369 -31.37 8.82 -10.22
C GLN A 369 -30.90 9.67 -9.03
N GLY A 370 -31.82 9.97 -8.11
CA GLY A 370 -31.52 10.72 -6.90
C GLY A 370 -31.13 12.17 -7.16
N THR A 371 -30.45 12.78 -6.18
CA THR A 371 -30.09 14.21 -6.17
C THR A 371 -28.57 14.45 -6.21
N ALA A 372 -27.79 13.37 -6.16
CA ALA A 372 -26.34 13.42 -6.14
C ALA A 372 -25.78 14.00 -7.45
N LYS A 373 -24.70 14.78 -7.34
CA LYS A 373 -24.06 15.47 -8.47
C LYS A 373 -22.61 15.04 -8.59
N GLN A 374 -22.09 15.08 -9.82
CA GLN A 374 -20.67 14.79 -10.07
C GLN A 374 -19.72 15.69 -9.26
N SER A 375 -20.12 16.94 -8.98
CA SER A 375 -19.36 17.89 -8.15
C SER A 375 -19.20 17.45 -6.70
N GLU A 376 -20.07 16.57 -6.20
CA GLU A 376 -19.98 16.04 -4.85
C GLU A 376 -18.96 14.90 -4.77
N PHE A 377 -18.48 14.37 -5.89
CA PHE A 377 -17.38 13.42 -5.98
C PHE A 377 -16.19 14.07 -6.71
N PRO A 378 -15.52 15.06 -6.07
CA PRO A 378 -14.38 15.74 -6.67
C PRO A 378 -13.20 14.78 -6.88
N GLU A 379 -12.32 15.16 -7.80
CA GLU A 379 -11.00 14.54 -7.87
C GLU A 379 -10.10 15.21 -6.82
N GLU A 380 -9.72 14.44 -5.80
CA GLU A 380 -8.82 14.87 -4.73
C GLU A 380 -7.57 13.99 -4.70
N PHE A 381 -6.43 14.62 -4.39
CA PHE A 381 -5.14 13.94 -4.28
C PHE A 381 -4.53 14.25 -2.91
N ILE A 382 -4.05 13.22 -2.23
CA ILE A 382 -3.28 13.31 -0.99
C ILE A 382 -1.79 13.36 -1.30
N HIS A 383 -1.32 12.59 -2.30
CA HIS A 383 0.10 12.31 -2.48
C HIS A 383 0.72 12.95 -3.72
N LYS A 384 -0.08 13.23 -4.74
CA LYS A 384 0.37 13.75 -6.03
C LYS A 384 1.16 15.05 -5.85
N PHE A 385 2.40 15.02 -6.31
CA PHE A 385 3.28 16.18 -6.36
C PHE A 385 3.54 16.61 -7.81
N ASP A 386 3.63 17.91 -8.04
CA ASP A 386 3.94 18.49 -9.35
C ASP A 386 5.10 19.48 -9.19
N LEU A 387 6.25 19.11 -9.75
CA LEU A 387 7.49 19.88 -9.63
C LEU A 387 7.36 21.26 -10.26
N GLN A 388 6.65 21.39 -11.38
CA GLN A 388 6.51 22.68 -12.06
C GLN A 388 5.58 23.61 -11.29
N ALA A 389 4.46 23.07 -10.78
CA ALA A 389 3.55 23.82 -9.92
C ALA A 389 4.20 24.21 -8.58
N TRP A 390 5.12 23.40 -8.06
CA TRP A 390 5.92 23.75 -6.89
C TRP A 390 6.94 24.85 -7.20
N LYS A 391 7.73 24.71 -8.28
CA LYS A 391 8.69 25.74 -8.74
C LYS A 391 8.03 27.10 -8.97
N ALA A 392 6.81 27.11 -9.52
CA ALA A 392 6.06 28.33 -9.79
C ALA A 392 5.69 29.14 -8.52
N LYS A 393 5.81 28.55 -7.33
CA LYS A 393 5.57 29.22 -6.04
C LYS A 393 6.83 29.82 -5.41
N LEU A 394 7.99 29.61 -6.03
CA LEU A 394 9.30 29.96 -5.48
C LEU A 394 9.95 31.10 -6.26
N ASP A 395 10.80 31.86 -5.58
CA ASP A 395 11.68 32.82 -6.24
C ASP A 395 12.80 32.06 -6.97
N PRO A 396 13.32 32.55 -8.10
CA PRO A 396 14.41 31.89 -8.83
C PRO A 396 15.66 31.60 -7.97
N GLN A 397 15.91 32.41 -6.95
CA GLN A 397 17.03 32.23 -6.01
C GLN A 397 16.84 31.01 -5.10
N ASP A 398 15.60 30.63 -4.78
CA ASP A 398 15.32 29.49 -3.89
C ASP A 398 15.67 28.14 -4.51
N ILE A 399 15.71 28.08 -5.85
CA ILE A 399 16.04 26.88 -6.63
C ILE A 399 17.42 26.95 -7.28
N GLN A 400 18.21 27.98 -6.94
CA GLN A 400 19.59 28.06 -7.39
C GLN A 400 20.43 27.02 -6.63
N VAL A 401 21.30 26.32 -7.36
CA VAL A 401 22.29 25.40 -6.77
C VAL A 401 23.54 26.23 -6.47
N PRO A 402 23.87 26.51 -5.20
CA PRO A 402 24.99 27.38 -4.85
C PRO A 402 26.34 26.64 -4.85
N PHE A 403 26.35 25.36 -5.19
CA PHE A 403 27.51 24.48 -5.13
C PHE A 403 27.95 24.06 -6.53
N ALA A 404 29.27 23.96 -6.74
CA ALA A 404 29.80 23.28 -7.91
C ALA A 404 29.46 21.78 -7.87
N ALA A 405 29.32 21.19 -9.05
CA ALA A 405 29.14 19.76 -9.20
C ALA A 405 30.35 19.03 -8.59
N PRO A 406 30.14 18.01 -7.74
CA PRO A 406 31.22 17.31 -7.07
C PRO A 406 31.97 16.41 -8.05
N LYS A 407 33.29 16.29 -7.88
CA LYS A 407 34.09 15.24 -8.50
C LYS A 407 34.01 13.97 -7.65
N ALA A 408 34.20 12.81 -8.27
CA ALA A 408 34.16 11.51 -7.58
C ALA A 408 35.18 11.35 -6.43
N SER A 409 36.22 12.19 -6.38
CA SER A 409 37.24 12.22 -5.33
C SER A 409 37.00 13.30 -4.25
N ASP A 410 35.94 14.09 -4.38
CA ASP A 410 35.73 15.24 -3.50
C ASP A 410 35.22 14.77 -2.14
N HIS A 411 35.89 15.21 -1.08
CA HIS A 411 35.43 15.13 0.30
C HIS A 411 35.13 16.56 0.78
N PRO A 412 34.03 17.17 0.35
CA PRO A 412 33.76 18.58 0.61
C PRO A 412 33.80 18.90 2.11
N GLU A 413 34.51 19.95 2.49
CA GLU A 413 34.45 20.50 3.86
C GLU A 413 33.06 21.10 4.15
N ASP A 414 32.36 21.58 3.11
CA ASP A 414 31.01 22.16 3.14
C ASP A 414 29.88 21.11 3.05
N ARG A 415 30.15 19.82 3.35
CA ARG A 415 29.16 18.73 3.30
C ARG A 415 27.86 19.03 4.06
N ARG A 416 27.97 19.69 5.22
CA ARG A 416 26.83 20.06 6.05
C ARG A 416 25.94 21.07 5.33
N ASP A 417 26.52 22.08 4.69
CA ASP A 417 25.78 23.13 4.00
C ASP A 417 25.05 22.58 2.77
N ARG A 418 25.66 21.64 2.05
CA ARG A 418 25.05 20.94 0.91
C ARG A 418 23.83 20.12 1.33
N ILE A 419 23.94 19.40 2.45
CA ILE A 419 22.84 18.63 3.02
C ILE A 419 21.72 19.57 3.48
N LEU A 420 22.04 20.63 4.22
CA LEU A 420 21.05 21.60 4.69
C LEU A 420 20.32 22.31 3.55
N TRP A 421 21.03 22.66 2.47
CA TRP A 421 20.42 23.20 1.25
C TRP A 421 19.36 22.24 0.68
N ALA A 422 19.67 20.95 0.57
CA ALA A 422 18.74 19.96 0.04
C ALA A 422 17.56 19.64 0.97
N LEU A 423 17.72 19.81 2.29
CA LEU A 423 16.62 19.73 3.25
C LEU A 423 15.73 20.98 3.22
N GLY A 424 16.21 22.08 2.63
CA GLY A 424 15.49 23.33 2.49
C GLY A 424 15.50 24.19 3.76
N GLN A 425 14.76 25.29 3.72
CA GLN A 425 14.76 26.32 4.74
C GLN A 425 13.66 26.07 5.77
N VAL A 426 14.03 25.88 7.03
CA VAL A 426 13.07 25.82 8.14
C VAL A 426 12.36 27.19 8.23
N PRO A 427 11.01 27.24 8.28
CA PRO A 427 10.30 28.51 8.39
C PRO A 427 10.59 29.18 9.74
N GLU A 428 10.59 30.51 9.77
CA GLU A 428 10.78 31.28 11.01
C GLU A 428 9.75 30.92 12.10
N LYS A 429 8.55 30.53 11.67
CA LYS A 429 7.48 30.04 12.54
C LYS A 429 6.83 28.81 11.93
N ILE A 430 6.75 27.73 12.71
CA ILE A 430 5.91 26.58 12.40
C ILE A 430 4.50 26.89 12.92
N ASN A 431 3.47 26.60 12.12
CA ASN A 431 2.08 26.84 12.50
C ASN A 431 1.67 25.93 13.68
N TRP A 432 1.76 26.47 14.89
CA TRP A 432 1.43 25.81 16.15
C TRP A 432 1.01 26.87 17.17
N ASP A 433 0.03 26.56 18.02
CA ASP A 433 -0.57 27.47 19.00
C ASP A 433 0.15 27.49 20.36
N GLY A 434 1.27 26.77 20.48
CA GLY A 434 2.03 26.65 21.72
C GLY A 434 1.45 25.64 22.73
N LYS A 435 0.39 24.89 22.37
CA LYS A 435 -0.22 23.90 23.26
C LYS A 435 0.12 22.47 22.85
N TYR A 436 0.55 21.69 23.82
CA TYR A 436 0.73 20.26 23.64
C TYR A 436 -0.60 19.53 23.84
N ALA A 437 -0.94 18.68 22.88
CA ALA A 437 -2.03 17.72 22.97
C ALA A 437 -1.47 16.30 22.96
N MET A 438 -2.07 15.41 23.75
CA MET A 438 -1.76 13.98 23.71
C MET A 438 -2.60 13.27 22.64
N LEU A 439 -2.21 12.05 22.30
CA LEU A 439 -3.09 11.15 21.57
C LEU A 439 -4.30 10.80 22.44
N SER A 440 -5.50 10.90 21.88
CA SER A 440 -6.71 10.46 22.56
C SER A 440 -6.79 8.93 22.63
N ALA A 441 -7.72 8.41 23.43
CA ALA A 441 -8.00 6.98 23.48
C ALA A 441 -8.54 6.48 22.13
N GLU A 442 -9.42 7.27 21.49
CA GLU A 442 -10.03 6.98 20.19
C GLU A 442 -8.98 6.98 19.07
N GLU A 443 -8.07 7.95 19.06
CA GLU A 443 -6.96 7.98 18.10
C GLU A 443 -6.03 6.76 18.30
N SER A 444 -5.75 6.40 19.55
CA SER A 444 -4.89 5.26 19.86
C SER A 444 -5.54 3.91 19.50
N GLU A 445 -6.86 3.80 19.69
CA GLU A 445 -7.65 2.64 19.26
C GLU A 445 -7.70 2.55 17.73
N MET A 446 -7.98 3.66 17.04
CA MET A 446 -8.01 3.75 15.58
C MET A 446 -6.68 3.35 14.95
N MET A 447 -5.57 3.82 15.52
CA MET A 447 -4.24 3.47 15.05
C MET A 447 -3.77 2.09 15.54
N THR A 448 -4.56 1.41 16.38
CA THR A 448 -4.29 0.09 16.96
C THR A 448 -2.97 0.02 17.76
N HIS A 449 -2.63 1.11 18.46
CA HIS A 449 -1.40 1.22 19.26
C HIS A 449 -1.31 0.19 20.41
N ASP A 450 -2.43 -0.45 20.78
CA ASP A 450 -2.52 -1.51 21.81
C ASP A 450 -2.74 -2.91 21.22
N ARG A 451 -2.53 -3.10 19.90
CA ARG A 451 -2.73 -4.39 19.22
C ARG A 451 -1.97 -5.53 19.91
N TRP A 452 -0.75 -5.26 20.37
CA TRP A 452 0.09 -6.21 21.08
C TRP A 452 0.26 -5.76 22.53
N ARG A 453 -0.49 -6.36 23.46
CA ARG A 453 -0.23 -6.18 24.89
C ARG A 453 0.89 -7.12 25.32
N VAL A 454 2.07 -6.54 25.49
CA VAL A 454 3.28 -7.29 25.82
C VAL A 454 3.59 -7.17 27.32
N ALA A 455 3.83 -8.32 27.96
CA ALA A 455 4.14 -8.37 29.39
C ALA A 455 5.38 -7.52 29.73
N ASN A 456 5.33 -6.86 30.88
CA ASN A 456 6.39 -5.98 31.39
C ASN A 456 6.70 -4.78 30.48
N THR A 457 5.71 -4.30 29.72
CA THR A 457 5.80 -3.04 28.98
C THR A 457 4.64 -2.12 29.34
N ALA A 458 4.90 -0.82 29.35
CA ALA A 458 3.93 0.25 29.50
C ALA A 458 4.04 1.21 28.32
N ARG A 459 2.94 1.91 28.04
CA ARG A 459 2.86 2.96 27.03
C ARG A 459 2.40 4.25 27.70
N MET A 460 3.03 5.36 27.36
CA MET A 460 2.65 6.69 27.82
C MET A 460 2.55 7.66 26.63
N PRO A 461 1.39 8.28 26.38
CA PRO A 461 1.26 9.36 25.41
C PRO A 461 2.17 10.54 25.75
N VAL A 462 2.80 11.10 24.72
CA VAL A 462 3.69 12.26 24.81
C VAL A 462 3.46 13.23 23.65
N SER A 463 3.91 14.46 23.82
CA SER A 463 3.93 15.48 22.77
C SER A 463 5.16 16.37 22.91
N PHE A 464 5.77 16.74 21.79
CA PHE A 464 7.03 17.49 21.76
C PHE A 464 7.13 18.37 20.49
N GLY A 465 8.13 19.24 20.44
CA GLY A 465 8.35 20.15 19.31
C GLY A 465 7.12 21.00 18.98
N ALA A 466 6.78 21.11 17.70
CA ALA A 466 5.55 21.78 17.24
C ALA A 466 4.32 20.85 17.33
N ASN A 467 4.02 20.36 18.53
CA ASN A 467 2.93 19.41 18.84
C ASN A 467 2.98 18.12 18.02
N VAL A 468 4.18 17.56 17.85
CA VAL A 468 4.34 16.19 17.37
C VAL A 468 3.88 15.26 18.48
N ARG A 469 2.84 14.48 18.21
CA ARG A 469 2.23 13.56 19.17
C ARG A 469 2.74 12.15 18.95
N GLY A 470 2.99 11.43 20.03
CA GLY A 470 3.51 10.07 19.98
C GLY A 470 3.31 9.33 21.28
N ASN A 471 4.06 8.25 21.44
CA ASN A 471 4.06 7.43 22.64
C ASN A 471 5.50 7.07 23.04
N VAL A 472 5.71 7.00 24.35
CA VAL A 472 6.88 6.37 24.96
C VAL A 472 6.51 4.97 25.41
N TYR A 473 7.29 3.98 24.99
CA TYR A 473 7.18 2.59 25.42
C TYR A 473 8.38 2.23 26.29
N TYR A 474 8.13 1.61 27.44
CA TYR A 474 9.18 1.32 28.43
C TYR A 474 8.80 0.15 29.31
N ASN A 475 9.77 -0.45 30.00
CA ASN A 475 9.51 -1.45 31.04
C ASN A 475 9.40 -0.75 32.41
N PRO A 476 8.23 -0.78 33.08
CA PRO A 476 8.03 -0.08 34.35
C PRO A 476 8.81 -0.68 35.52
N THR A 477 9.40 -1.87 35.35
CA THR A 477 10.27 -2.50 36.37
C THR A 477 11.70 -1.98 36.33
N VAL A 478 12.10 -1.27 35.27
CA VAL A 478 13.41 -0.64 35.15
C VAL A 478 13.38 0.72 35.83
N THR A 479 14.06 0.83 36.96
CA THR A 479 14.10 2.05 37.80
C THR A 479 15.38 2.87 37.61
N GLN A 480 16.42 2.28 37.00
CA GLN A 480 17.66 2.98 36.68
C GLN A 480 17.53 3.71 35.34
N PRO A 481 18.29 4.80 35.12
CA PRO A 481 18.33 5.46 33.82
C PRO A 481 18.64 4.48 32.68
N ALA A 482 17.76 4.43 31.68
CA ALA A 482 17.82 3.50 30.55
C ALA A 482 18.27 4.20 29.25
N PRO A 483 18.88 3.47 28.30
CA PRO A 483 19.16 4.02 26.98
C PRO A 483 17.83 4.30 26.25
N ALA A 484 17.79 5.37 25.46
CA ALA A 484 16.61 5.75 24.70
C ALA A 484 16.76 5.42 23.21
N VAL A 485 15.67 5.03 22.57
CA VAL A 485 15.60 4.80 21.12
C VAL A 485 14.46 5.61 20.53
N ILE A 486 14.77 6.46 19.55
CA ILE A 486 13.78 7.09 18.69
C ILE A 486 13.50 6.12 17.53
N TRP A 487 12.29 5.59 17.46
CA TRP A 487 11.84 4.68 16.41
C TRP A 487 11.22 5.45 15.23
N LEU A 488 11.74 5.21 14.02
CA LEU A 488 11.29 5.85 12.78
C LEU A 488 10.81 4.81 11.77
N HIS A 489 9.55 4.93 11.39
CA HIS A 489 8.83 3.95 10.60
C HIS A 489 9.08 4.10 9.08
N PRO A 490 8.70 3.11 8.25
CA PRO A 490 8.91 3.15 6.80
C PRO A 490 7.81 3.96 6.11
N TYR A 491 7.58 3.75 4.80
CA TYR A 491 6.53 4.44 4.01
C TYR A 491 5.08 4.02 4.36
N SER A 492 4.77 3.88 5.65
CA SER A 492 3.45 3.49 6.15
C SER A 492 2.48 4.67 6.21
N HIS A 493 1.92 5.06 5.07
CA HIS A 493 1.04 6.23 4.94
C HIS A 493 -0.22 6.11 5.81
N HIS A 494 -0.68 4.89 6.08
CA HIS A 494 -1.94 4.62 6.76
C HIS A 494 -1.77 4.32 8.26
N SER A 495 -0.73 3.57 8.66
CA SER A 495 -0.52 3.15 10.06
C SER A 495 0.59 3.91 10.79
N GLY A 496 1.36 4.75 10.09
CA GLY A 496 2.43 5.53 10.69
C GLY A 496 3.46 4.65 11.39
N TYR A 497 3.74 4.92 12.67
CA TYR A 497 4.76 4.13 13.39
C TYR A 497 4.32 2.75 13.83
N ASN A 498 3.02 2.47 13.80
CA ASN A 498 2.50 1.17 14.16
C ASN A 498 2.67 0.17 13.01
N GLU A 499 3.07 -1.05 13.34
CA GLU A 499 3.29 -2.08 12.33
C GLU A 499 1.96 -2.73 11.91
N GLY A 500 1.79 -2.90 10.60
CA GLY A 500 0.57 -3.41 9.97
C GLY A 500 0.61 -4.92 9.70
N TYR A 501 0.66 -5.29 8.42
CA TYR A 501 0.53 -6.68 7.97
C TYR A 501 1.82 -7.51 8.07
N GLY A 502 1.65 -8.78 8.46
CA GLY A 502 2.69 -9.80 8.53
C GLY A 502 3.80 -9.55 9.54
N VAL A 503 3.44 -8.97 10.69
CA VAL A 503 4.31 -8.80 11.86
C VAL A 503 4.28 -10.06 12.73
N GLU A 504 5.46 -10.58 13.09
CA GLU A 504 5.61 -11.76 13.95
C GLU A 504 5.45 -11.46 15.45
N GLY A 505 4.19 -11.38 15.91
CA GLY A 505 3.81 -11.53 17.33
C GLY A 505 4.16 -10.38 18.27
N THR A 506 5.01 -9.41 17.90
CA THR A 506 5.30 -8.21 18.68
C THR A 506 5.92 -7.10 17.81
N THR A 507 5.57 -5.84 18.09
CA THR A 507 6.17 -4.68 17.42
C THR A 507 7.54 -4.34 17.99
N VAL A 508 8.37 -3.63 17.20
CA VAL A 508 9.74 -3.26 17.59
C VAL A 508 9.78 -2.48 18.90
N TYR A 509 8.90 -1.49 19.09
CA TYR A 509 8.92 -0.66 20.31
C TYR A 509 8.53 -1.43 21.57
N HIS A 510 7.64 -2.43 21.49
CA HIS A 510 7.37 -3.31 22.63
C HIS A 510 8.56 -4.24 22.91
N ARG A 511 9.16 -4.82 21.86
CA ARG A 511 10.33 -5.68 22.02
C ARG A 511 11.52 -4.92 22.62
N LEU A 512 11.80 -3.70 22.16
CA LEU A 512 12.86 -2.87 22.75
C LEU A 512 12.53 -2.45 24.18
N ALA A 513 11.27 -2.11 24.50
CA ALA A 513 10.89 -1.85 25.88
C ALA A 513 11.16 -3.06 26.79
N GLN A 514 10.88 -4.29 26.34
CA GLN A 514 11.22 -5.51 27.10
C GLN A 514 12.72 -5.69 27.35
N GLU A 515 13.56 -5.27 26.40
CA GLU A 515 15.02 -5.27 26.52
C GLU A 515 15.56 -4.09 27.37
N GLY A 516 14.67 -3.29 27.98
CA GLY A 516 15.03 -2.24 28.91
C GLY A 516 15.30 -0.87 28.28
N PHE A 517 14.92 -0.65 27.02
CA PHE A 517 14.99 0.65 26.37
C PHE A 517 13.78 1.54 26.74
N VAL A 518 13.99 2.85 26.72
CA VAL A 518 12.91 3.84 26.62
C VAL A 518 12.72 4.16 25.14
N VAL A 519 11.59 3.82 24.55
CA VAL A 519 11.37 3.93 23.11
C VAL A 519 10.37 5.03 22.80
N LEU A 520 10.80 6.09 22.12
CA LEU A 520 9.93 7.14 21.62
C LEU A 520 9.51 6.82 20.18
N ALA A 521 8.21 6.72 19.94
CA ALA A 521 7.64 6.47 18.62
C ALA A 521 6.54 7.48 18.29
N TYR A 522 6.53 7.98 17.06
CA TYR A 522 5.60 9.00 16.59
C TYR A 522 5.42 8.91 15.08
N ASP A 523 4.30 9.46 14.59
CA ASP A 523 4.05 9.52 13.16
C ASP A 523 4.89 10.63 12.51
N GLN A 524 5.61 10.30 11.44
CA GLN A 524 6.36 11.27 10.65
C GLN A 524 5.41 12.10 9.76
N CYS A 525 5.85 13.29 9.34
CA CYS A 525 5.04 14.20 8.52
C CYS A 525 4.48 13.53 7.25
N GLY A 526 3.15 13.48 7.11
CA GLY A 526 2.46 12.85 5.98
C GLY A 526 2.24 11.34 6.10
N PHE A 527 2.29 10.81 7.31
CA PHE A 527 1.99 9.41 7.62
C PHE A 527 1.07 9.32 8.84
N GLY A 528 0.31 8.23 8.96
CA GLY A 528 -0.56 7.97 10.11
C GLY A 528 -1.53 9.13 10.38
N LEU A 529 -1.58 9.61 11.62
CA LEU A 529 -2.42 10.75 12.02
C LEU A 529 -1.97 12.09 11.43
N ARG A 530 -0.77 12.13 10.83
CA ARG A 530 -0.21 13.31 10.17
C ARG A 530 -0.28 13.21 8.64
N LEU A 531 -1.07 12.29 8.09
CA LEU A 531 -1.23 12.10 6.63
C LEU A 531 -1.54 13.42 5.90
N LEU A 532 -2.54 14.17 6.37
CA LEU A 532 -2.96 15.42 5.72
C LEU A 532 -1.97 16.57 5.94
N GLU A 533 -1.15 16.53 6.99
CA GLU A 533 -0.03 17.46 7.14
C GLU A 533 0.92 17.34 5.94
N GLY A 534 1.19 16.11 5.48
CA GLY A 534 2.02 15.85 4.30
C GLY A 534 1.39 16.38 3.01
N ARG A 535 0.08 16.17 2.81
CA ARG A 535 -0.67 16.70 1.65
C ARG A 535 -0.54 18.21 1.54
N ASP A 536 -0.71 18.90 2.67
CA ASP A 536 -0.78 20.36 2.72
C ASP A 536 0.59 21.01 2.95
N PHE A 537 1.65 20.23 3.15
CA PHE A 537 2.96 20.69 3.60
C PHE A 537 3.52 21.81 2.71
N TYR A 538 3.65 21.56 1.41
CA TYR A 538 4.22 22.52 0.45
C TYR A 538 3.30 23.70 0.12
N ARG A 539 2.05 23.71 0.62
CA ARG A 539 1.21 24.92 0.59
C ARG A 539 1.65 25.92 1.64
N HIS A 540 2.10 25.43 2.80
CA HIS A 540 2.48 26.26 3.95
C HIS A 540 3.99 26.50 4.04
N CYS A 541 4.81 25.51 3.66
CA CYS A 541 6.26 25.54 3.78
C CYS A 541 6.93 25.22 2.42
N PRO A 542 6.77 26.05 1.38
CA PRO A 542 7.24 25.70 0.03
C PRO A 542 8.77 25.59 -0.09
N LYS A 543 9.53 26.31 0.75
CA LYS A 543 11.00 26.33 0.77
C LYS A 543 11.62 25.25 1.67
N TRP A 544 10.81 24.53 2.44
CA TRP A 544 11.26 23.45 3.31
C TRP A 544 10.91 22.11 2.67
N SER A 545 11.74 21.08 2.84
CA SER A 545 11.40 19.73 2.39
C SER A 545 10.68 18.93 3.47
N ARG A 546 9.82 17.98 3.08
CA ARG A 546 9.19 17.05 4.04
C ARG A 546 10.24 16.22 4.78
N LEU A 547 11.34 15.83 4.11
CA LEU A 547 12.46 15.17 4.77
C LEU A 547 13.09 16.08 5.85
N GLY A 548 13.29 17.36 5.52
CA GLY A 548 13.77 18.37 6.46
C GLY A 548 12.85 18.52 7.68
N ARG A 549 11.53 18.47 7.48
CA ARG A 549 10.56 18.45 8.59
C ARG A 549 10.71 17.20 9.47
N MET A 550 10.89 16.03 8.87
CA MET A 550 11.07 14.78 9.63
C MET A 550 12.38 14.80 10.43
N VAL A 551 13.46 15.31 9.85
CA VAL A 551 14.74 15.48 10.54
C VAL A 551 14.60 16.44 11.72
N HIS A 552 13.90 17.57 11.53
CA HIS A 552 13.62 18.52 12.60
C HIS A 552 12.76 17.90 13.71
N ASP A 553 11.77 17.07 13.37
CA ASP A 553 10.97 16.35 14.37
C ASP A 553 11.84 15.38 15.20
N VAL A 554 12.89 14.78 14.61
CA VAL A 554 13.88 13.98 15.38
C VAL A 554 14.70 14.86 16.33
N HIS A 555 15.14 16.05 15.91
CA HIS A 555 15.85 16.98 16.81
C HIS A 555 14.96 17.41 17.98
N ALA A 556 13.68 17.68 17.73
CA ALA A 556 12.71 17.98 18.79
C ALA A 556 12.46 16.77 19.72
N ALA A 557 12.48 15.55 19.19
CA ALA A 557 12.42 14.33 19.99
C ALA A 557 13.66 14.17 20.89
N VAL A 558 14.85 14.56 20.41
CA VAL A 558 16.07 14.63 21.24
C VAL A 558 15.93 15.69 22.32
N ASP A 559 15.45 16.90 22.00
CA ASP A 559 15.19 17.96 22.99
C ASP A 559 14.22 17.47 24.08
N PHE A 560 13.19 16.70 23.71
CA PHE A 560 12.26 16.13 24.67
C PHE A 560 12.94 15.10 25.60
N LEU A 561 13.68 14.14 25.03
CA LEU A 561 14.31 13.06 25.80
C LEU A 561 15.49 13.55 26.67
N VAL A 562 16.25 14.53 26.20
CA VAL A 562 17.47 15.03 26.85
C VAL A 562 17.15 16.21 27.76
N ASP A 563 16.36 17.18 27.30
CA ASP A 563 16.13 18.45 27.99
C ASP A 563 14.76 18.53 28.66
N GLY A 564 13.85 17.61 28.35
CA GLY A 564 12.48 17.62 28.87
C GLY A 564 11.56 18.60 28.14
N ASN A 565 11.95 19.06 26.94
CA ASN A 565 11.18 20.02 26.15
C ASN A 565 9.97 19.36 25.48
N GLY A 566 8.87 19.23 26.21
CA GLY A 566 7.62 18.64 25.74
C GLY A 566 6.62 18.44 26.88
N ALA A 567 5.69 17.51 26.67
CA ALA A 567 4.72 17.10 27.68
C ALA A 567 4.52 15.58 27.63
N SER A 568 4.18 14.99 28.76
CA SER A 568 3.91 13.56 28.92
C SER A 568 2.67 13.31 29.77
N GLN A 569 1.95 12.22 29.51
CA GLN A 569 0.84 11.78 30.35
C GLN A 569 1.33 11.03 31.60
N GLY A 570 2.06 11.74 32.48
CA GLY A 570 2.67 11.18 33.68
C GLY A 570 4.18 11.40 33.72
N ASP A 571 4.83 10.80 34.72
CA ASP A 571 6.27 10.92 34.92
C ASP A 571 7.03 10.13 33.86
N MET A 572 8.01 10.80 33.22
CA MET A 572 8.90 10.16 32.26
C MET A 572 9.82 9.14 32.94
N PRO A 573 10.02 7.95 32.35
CA PRO A 573 11.07 7.05 32.80
C PRO A 573 12.44 7.72 32.67
N ALA A 574 13.35 7.43 33.59
CA ALA A 574 14.68 8.03 33.58
C ALA A 574 15.46 7.59 32.32
N VAL A 575 15.97 8.57 31.56
CA VAL A 575 16.76 8.36 30.33
C VAL A 575 18.23 8.68 30.57
N ARG A 576 19.13 7.83 30.06
CA ARG A 576 20.55 8.13 29.91
C ARG A 576 20.74 9.10 28.74
N LYS A 577 20.94 10.38 29.07
CA LYS A 577 21.01 11.49 28.10
C LYS A 577 22.15 11.36 27.08
N ASP A 578 23.21 10.65 27.43
CA ASP A 578 24.36 10.31 26.59
C ASP A 578 24.14 9.05 25.73
N GLN A 579 22.98 8.39 25.85
CA GLN A 579 22.63 7.14 25.15
C GLN A 579 21.28 7.25 24.46
N VAL A 580 21.11 8.29 23.64
CA VAL A 580 19.95 8.46 22.75
C VAL A 580 20.32 7.94 21.36
N PHE A 581 19.67 6.86 20.93
CA PHE A 581 19.88 6.22 19.64
C PHE A 581 18.69 6.47 18.69
N VAL A 582 18.95 6.41 17.39
CA VAL A 582 17.90 6.40 16.38
C VAL A 582 17.88 5.03 15.69
N LEU A 583 16.69 4.42 15.60
CA LEU A 583 16.46 3.21 14.84
C LEU A 583 15.41 3.51 13.77
N GLY A 584 15.76 3.29 12.50
CA GLY A 584 14.86 3.55 11.39
C GLY A 584 14.82 2.43 10.37
N TYR A 585 13.65 2.24 9.77
CA TYR A 585 13.43 1.29 8.66
C TYR A 585 12.93 1.99 7.41
N SER A 586 13.48 1.63 6.24
CA SER A 586 13.20 2.26 4.94
C SER A 586 13.36 3.79 5.03
N GLN A 587 12.33 4.56 4.69
CA GLN A 587 12.32 6.03 4.83
C GLN A 587 12.71 6.51 6.25
N GLY A 588 12.32 5.82 7.31
CA GLY A 588 12.75 6.14 8.67
C GLY A 588 14.25 5.92 8.89
N GLY A 589 14.84 4.93 8.22
CA GLY A 589 16.29 4.71 8.20
C GLY A 589 17.03 5.88 7.55
N MET A 590 16.50 6.38 6.42
CA MET A 590 17.00 7.59 5.76
C MET A 590 16.97 8.79 6.72
N VAL A 591 15.82 9.07 7.34
CA VAL A 591 15.67 10.20 8.28
C VAL A 591 16.64 10.07 9.44
N GLY A 592 16.80 8.86 9.98
CA GLY A 592 17.76 8.62 11.06
C GLY A 592 19.18 9.01 10.68
N LEU A 593 19.64 8.66 9.47
CA LEU A 593 20.98 9.04 9.00
C LEU A 593 21.14 10.57 8.92
N TYR A 594 20.18 11.28 8.31
CA TYR A 594 20.25 12.75 8.23
C TYR A 594 20.18 13.41 9.62
N ALA A 595 19.30 12.94 10.51
CA ALA A 595 19.14 13.50 11.83
C ALA A 595 20.43 13.33 12.67
N THR A 596 21.01 12.13 12.67
CA THR A 596 22.27 11.85 13.37
C THR A 596 23.43 12.64 12.77
N ALA A 597 23.53 12.77 11.44
CA ALA A 597 24.53 13.59 10.80
C ALA A 597 24.45 15.08 11.21
N LEU A 598 23.26 15.56 11.59
CA LEU A 598 23.02 16.97 11.87
C LEU A 598 22.93 17.35 13.36
N ASP A 599 22.78 16.38 14.26
CA ASP A 599 22.73 16.56 15.72
C ASP A 599 23.71 15.61 16.43
N GLU A 600 24.70 16.21 17.11
CA GLU A 600 25.79 15.51 17.80
C GLU A 600 25.34 14.82 19.09
N ARG A 601 24.17 15.17 19.63
CA ARG A 601 23.62 14.55 20.86
C ARG A 601 23.11 13.12 20.63
N ILE A 602 22.86 12.75 19.38
CA ILE A 602 22.49 11.38 19.03
C ILE A 602 23.73 10.49 19.12
N ALA A 603 23.70 9.53 20.04
CA ALA A 603 24.81 8.65 20.38
C ALA A 603 25.13 7.64 19.28
N GLY A 604 24.14 7.22 18.50
CA GLY A 604 24.33 6.33 17.36
C GLY A 604 23.05 6.07 16.58
N VAL A 605 23.19 5.46 15.40
CA VAL A 605 22.08 5.21 14.48
C VAL A 605 22.12 3.80 13.89
N ALA A 606 20.94 3.21 13.74
CA ALA A 606 20.75 1.99 12.97
C ALA A 606 19.74 2.23 11.84
N SER A 607 20.22 2.13 10.60
CA SER A 607 19.45 2.32 9.38
C SER A 607 19.25 0.98 8.67
N PHE A 608 18.01 0.52 8.66
CA PHE A 608 17.58 -0.70 7.96
C PHE A 608 16.95 -0.35 6.63
N CYS A 609 17.50 -0.87 5.53
CA CYS A 609 17.02 -0.66 4.15
C CYS A 609 16.82 0.84 3.81
N GLY A 610 17.69 1.70 4.35
CA GLY A 610 17.39 3.13 4.48
C GLY A 610 17.71 3.99 3.26
N PHE A 611 18.62 3.57 2.38
CA PHE A 611 19.05 4.44 1.27
C PHE A 611 19.70 3.68 0.11
N THR A 612 19.77 4.35 -1.03
CA THR A 612 20.73 4.11 -2.12
C THR A 612 21.46 5.44 -2.37
N PRO A 613 22.76 5.43 -2.73
CA PRO A 613 23.50 6.65 -3.03
C PRO A 613 22.83 7.48 -4.14
N LEU A 614 22.65 8.77 -3.91
CA LEU A 614 21.86 9.66 -4.76
C LEU A 614 22.41 9.75 -6.18
N ARG A 615 23.74 9.82 -6.34
CA ARG A 615 24.36 10.08 -7.66
C ARG A 615 24.31 8.88 -8.60
N THR A 616 24.16 7.68 -8.06
CA THR A 616 24.10 6.43 -8.84
C THR A 616 22.69 5.90 -9.01
N ASP A 617 21.71 6.52 -8.34
CA ASP A 617 20.33 6.05 -8.27
C ASP A 617 19.45 6.66 -9.38
N THR A 618 19.58 6.09 -10.57
CA THR A 618 18.87 6.53 -11.79
C THR A 618 17.58 5.74 -12.03
N ASP A 619 16.69 6.26 -12.88
CA ASP A 619 15.47 5.56 -13.35
C ASP A 619 15.73 4.21 -14.05
N ALA A 620 16.98 3.91 -14.46
CA ALA A 620 17.35 2.62 -15.01
C ALA A 620 17.41 1.49 -13.95
N LYS A 621 17.35 1.83 -12.67
CA LYS A 621 17.40 0.87 -11.55
C LYS A 621 16.00 0.48 -11.07
N SER A 622 15.89 -0.70 -10.46
CA SER A 622 14.65 -1.20 -9.86
C SER A 622 14.17 -0.40 -8.64
N THR A 623 14.97 0.56 -8.19
CA THR A 623 14.69 1.46 -7.07
C THR A 623 13.73 2.59 -7.43
N GLY A 624 13.52 2.86 -8.72
CA GLY A 624 12.78 4.04 -9.21
C GLY A 624 13.59 5.34 -9.17
N GLY A 625 14.91 5.24 -9.00
CA GLY A 625 15.82 6.38 -9.00
C GLY A 625 15.51 7.44 -7.92
N ILE A 626 16.15 8.60 -8.02
CA ILE A 626 15.84 9.74 -7.14
C ILE A 626 14.40 10.27 -7.30
N ARG A 627 13.69 9.88 -8.36
CA ARG A 627 12.29 10.24 -8.60
C ARG A 627 11.37 9.77 -7.49
N ARG A 628 11.68 8.65 -6.82
CA ARG A 628 10.92 8.23 -5.63
C ARG A 628 10.97 9.28 -4.51
N LEU A 629 12.09 10.00 -4.38
CA LEU A 629 12.32 10.98 -3.31
C LEU A 629 11.69 12.33 -3.63
N TRP A 630 11.75 12.81 -4.87
CA TRP A 630 11.22 14.14 -5.22
C TRP A 630 9.80 14.11 -5.78
N GLU A 631 9.43 13.08 -6.54
CA GLU A 631 8.11 12.99 -7.21
C GLU A 631 7.15 12.12 -6.41
N TRP A 632 7.49 10.85 -6.18
CA TRP A 632 6.53 9.89 -5.66
C TRP A 632 6.13 10.21 -4.23
N HIS A 633 7.11 10.37 -3.34
CA HIS A 633 6.86 10.66 -1.93
C HIS A 633 7.00 12.14 -1.59
N ALA A 634 7.49 12.96 -2.53
CA ALA A 634 7.73 14.39 -2.37
C ALA A 634 8.49 14.71 -1.06
N LEU A 635 9.52 13.93 -0.76
CA LEU A 635 10.37 14.10 0.42
C LEU A 635 11.39 15.21 0.23
N GLN A 636 12.01 15.32 -0.96
CA GLN A 636 13.05 16.31 -1.28
C GLN A 636 12.88 16.90 -2.70
N PRO A 637 12.01 17.91 -2.88
CA PRO A 637 11.71 18.48 -4.20
C PRO A 637 12.91 19.02 -4.99
N LEU A 638 13.93 19.55 -4.30
CA LEU A 638 15.14 20.09 -4.95
C LEU A 638 15.93 19.03 -5.72
N LEU A 639 15.79 17.73 -5.39
CA LEU A 639 16.42 16.66 -6.17
C LEU A 639 15.86 16.60 -7.59
N GLY A 640 14.62 17.04 -7.83
CA GLY A 640 14.03 17.14 -9.17
C GLY A 640 14.72 18.17 -10.09
N LEU A 641 15.67 18.97 -9.59
CA LEU A 641 16.55 19.79 -10.44
C LEU A 641 17.62 18.97 -11.19
N PHE A 642 17.89 17.75 -10.71
CA PHE A 642 18.92 16.84 -11.21
C PHE A 642 18.34 15.59 -11.86
N ASP A 643 17.04 15.58 -12.19
CA ASP A 643 16.40 14.47 -12.89
C ASP A 643 17.11 14.20 -14.23
N GLY A 644 17.66 13.00 -14.40
CA GLY A 644 18.51 12.61 -15.54
C GLY A 644 19.93 13.18 -15.53
N ARG A 645 20.34 13.85 -14.44
CA ARG A 645 21.67 14.44 -14.19
C ARG A 645 22.12 14.15 -12.76
N GLU A 646 21.82 12.97 -12.25
CA GLU A 646 22.00 12.56 -10.85
C GLU A 646 23.47 12.70 -10.39
N ALA A 647 24.42 12.51 -11.31
CA ALA A 647 25.85 12.68 -11.04
C ALA A 647 26.22 14.12 -10.60
N GLU A 648 25.38 15.13 -10.88
CA GLU A 648 25.61 16.52 -10.49
C GLU A 648 25.08 16.87 -9.09
N ILE A 649 24.39 15.95 -8.40
CA ILE A 649 23.84 16.19 -7.06
C ILE A 649 24.98 16.58 -6.10
N PRO A 650 24.83 17.68 -5.34
CA PRO A 650 25.95 18.32 -4.66
C PRO A 650 26.55 17.50 -3.50
N TYR A 651 25.81 16.55 -2.94
CA TYR A 651 26.25 15.65 -1.86
C TYR A 651 25.74 14.23 -2.13
N ASP A 652 26.24 13.25 -1.38
CA ASP A 652 25.72 11.87 -1.42
C ASP A 652 25.74 11.23 -0.01
N PHE A 653 25.30 9.98 0.13
CA PHE A 653 25.16 9.33 1.43
C PHE A 653 26.50 9.05 2.11
N ASP A 654 27.61 8.95 1.39
CA ASP A 654 28.95 8.92 1.99
C ASP A 654 29.29 10.24 2.67
N ASP A 655 28.75 11.38 2.20
CA ASP A 655 28.86 12.66 2.90
C ASP A 655 28.04 12.70 4.18
N VAL A 656 26.82 12.15 4.15
CA VAL A 656 25.94 12.01 5.32
C VAL A 656 26.60 11.11 6.37
N LEU A 657 27.11 9.94 5.95
CA LEU A 657 27.79 9.00 6.83
C LEU A 657 29.07 9.62 7.42
N ALA A 658 29.86 10.34 6.62
CA ALA A 658 31.08 10.98 7.12
C ALA A 658 30.81 11.99 8.25
N LEU A 659 29.65 12.67 8.28
CA LEU A 659 29.24 13.55 9.39
C LEU A 659 28.85 12.79 10.68
N ILE A 660 28.56 11.50 10.57
CA ILE A 660 28.22 10.68 11.73
C ILE A 660 29.49 10.20 12.44
N ALA A 661 30.58 9.99 11.70
CA ALA A 661 31.87 9.55 12.25
C ALA A 661 32.34 10.45 13.42
N PRO A 662 32.92 9.89 14.49
CA PRO A 662 33.22 8.46 14.74
C PRO A 662 32.06 7.66 15.35
N ARG A 663 30.85 8.21 15.47
CA ARG A 663 29.77 7.62 16.27
C ARG A 663 29.31 6.26 15.71
N PRO A 664 28.81 5.35 16.57
CA PRO A 664 28.22 4.08 16.16
C PRO A 664 27.13 4.24 15.07
N CYS A 665 27.32 3.52 13.97
CA CYS A 665 26.41 3.48 12.83
C CYS A 665 26.25 2.04 12.31
N LEU A 666 25.03 1.52 12.32
CA LEU A 666 24.65 0.26 11.68
C LEU A 666 23.93 0.53 10.37
N ILE A 667 24.49 0.03 9.27
CA ILE A 667 23.81 -0.06 7.97
C ILE A 667 23.40 -1.52 7.76
N TYR A 668 22.09 -1.77 7.65
CA TYR A 668 21.55 -3.08 7.31
C TYR A 668 20.92 -3.02 5.91
N SER A 669 21.54 -3.65 4.92
CA SER A 669 21.12 -3.61 3.50
C SER A 669 21.07 -5.02 2.91
N PRO A 670 19.91 -5.67 2.89
CA PRO A 670 19.75 -6.99 2.28
C PRO A 670 20.16 -7.00 0.80
N GLN A 671 20.75 -8.11 0.34
CA GLN A 671 21.28 -8.22 -1.02
C GLN A 671 20.21 -8.26 -2.12
N ARG A 672 18.95 -8.56 -1.76
CA ARG A 672 17.80 -8.63 -2.68
C ARG A 672 16.75 -7.58 -2.36
N ASP A 673 17.18 -6.44 -1.82
CA ASP A 673 16.32 -5.26 -1.70
C ASP A 673 16.03 -4.70 -3.09
N ARG A 674 14.75 -4.52 -3.44
CA ARG A 674 14.36 -3.92 -4.72
C ARG A 674 14.37 -2.40 -4.69
N ASP A 675 14.20 -1.81 -3.50
CA ASP A 675 14.14 -0.37 -3.28
C ASP A 675 15.53 0.22 -3.02
N ALA A 676 16.57 -0.64 -2.99
CA ALA A 676 17.93 -0.20 -2.79
C ALA A 676 18.98 -1.03 -3.57
N ASP A 677 19.99 -0.37 -4.15
CA ASP A 677 21.05 -1.06 -4.89
C ASP A 677 22.20 -1.49 -3.97
N PHE A 678 22.37 -2.80 -3.80
CA PHE A 678 23.33 -3.36 -2.86
C PHE A 678 24.80 -3.01 -3.18
N GLU A 679 25.22 -3.08 -4.45
CA GLU A 679 26.61 -2.83 -4.81
C GLU A 679 26.96 -1.35 -4.66
N ASP A 680 26.03 -0.45 -4.98
CA ASP A 680 26.20 0.97 -4.73
C ASP A 680 26.30 1.29 -3.24
N ILE A 681 25.42 0.71 -2.41
CA ILE A 681 25.46 0.90 -0.96
C ILE A 681 26.80 0.43 -0.39
N LYS A 682 27.25 -0.77 -0.79
CA LYS A 682 28.54 -1.31 -0.37
C LYS A 682 29.69 -0.37 -0.74
N ALA A 683 29.73 0.11 -1.99
CA ALA A 683 30.74 1.07 -2.43
C ALA A 683 30.66 2.39 -1.65
N CYS A 684 29.47 2.88 -1.35
CA CYS A 684 29.23 4.08 -0.54
C CYS A 684 29.73 3.92 0.91
N VAL A 685 29.40 2.80 1.56
CA VAL A 685 29.86 2.49 2.91
C VAL A 685 31.39 2.35 2.96
N ASP A 686 32.01 1.74 1.95
CA ASP A 686 33.46 1.62 1.86
C ASP A 686 34.16 2.98 1.73
N ARG A 687 33.59 3.91 0.96
CA ARG A 687 34.08 5.30 0.89
C ARG A 687 33.90 6.01 2.23
N ALA A 688 32.72 5.91 2.85
CA ALA A 688 32.45 6.54 4.14
C ALA A 688 33.37 6.04 5.26
N ARG A 689 33.84 4.78 5.19
CA ARG A 689 34.76 4.18 6.17
C ARG A 689 36.08 4.95 6.32
N ILE A 690 36.47 5.76 5.33
CA ILE A 690 37.64 6.65 5.40
C ILE A 690 37.48 7.65 6.56
N ALA A 691 36.29 8.21 6.78
CA ALA A 691 36.04 9.16 7.86
C ALA A 691 36.24 8.49 9.24
N TRP A 692 35.69 7.29 9.46
CA TRP A 692 35.91 6.54 10.70
C TRP A 692 37.37 6.11 10.90
N LYS A 693 38.10 5.79 9.82
CA LYS A 693 39.55 5.51 9.90
C LYS A 693 40.31 6.74 10.37
N ALA A 694 40.01 7.92 9.81
CA ALA A 694 40.67 9.17 10.17
C ALA A 694 40.39 9.58 11.64
N SER A 695 39.20 9.27 12.16
CA SER A 695 38.81 9.56 13.54
C SER A 695 39.12 8.44 14.54
N GLY A 696 39.75 7.34 14.12
CA GLY A 696 40.15 6.23 15.00
C GLY A 696 39.00 5.35 15.52
N GLY A 697 37.86 5.28 14.82
CA GLY A 697 36.66 4.55 15.25
C GLY A 697 36.13 3.52 14.24
N VAL A 698 36.99 2.85 13.47
CA VAL A 698 36.60 1.98 12.34
C VAL A 698 35.57 0.91 12.71
N GLU A 699 35.66 0.40 13.93
CA GLU A 699 34.76 -0.58 14.53
C GLU A 699 33.34 -0.06 14.77
N ASN A 700 33.13 1.26 14.78
CA ASN A 700 31.83 1.89 14.99
C ASN A 700 30.96 1.92 13.72
N LEU A 701 31.51 1.63 12.52
CA LEU A 701 30.73 1.50 11.29
C LEU A 701 30.52 0.03 10.91
N THR A 702 29.33 -0.47 11.21
CA THR A 702 28.90 -1.85 10.94
C THR A 702 28.02 -1.90 9.69
N HIS A 703 28.32 -2.83 8.77
CA HIS A 703 27.51 -3.10 7.58
C HIS A 703 27.08 -4.55 7.56
N LEU A 704 25.77 -4.79 7.69
CA LEU A 704 25.16 -6.13 7.62
C LEU A 704 24.40 -6.27 6.29
N ALA A 705 24.77 -7.28 5.51
CA ALA A 705 24.22 -7.51 4.17
C ALA A 705 23.76 -8.96 3.96
N PRO A 706 22.65 -9.37 4.62
CA PRO A 706 22.16 -10.74 4.50
C PRO A 706 21.62 -11.02 3.09
N ALA A 707 21.63 -12.31 2.70
CA ALA A 707 21.01 -12.79 1.46
C ALA A 707 19.48 -12.85 1.61
N ASP A 708 18.84 -11.70 1.72
CA ASP A 708 17.43 -11.54 2.07
C ASP A 708 16.79 -10.41 1.25
N VAL A 709 15.46 -10.30 1.31
CA VAL A 709 14.68 -9.20 0.73
C VAL A 709 14.47 -8.08 1.75
N ASN A 710 13.94 -6.95 1.30
CA ASN A 710 13.56 -5.82 2.15
C ASN A 710 12.41 -6.21 3.10
N ARG A 711 12.72 -6.28 4.40
CA ARG A 711 11.76 -6.52 5.47
C ARG A 711 12.31 -6.06 6.82
N PHE A 712 11.42 -5.87 7.78
CA PHE A 712 11.77 -5.57 9.16
C PHE A 712 10.87 -6.37 10.10
N GLN A 713 11.41 -7.46 10.61
CA GLN A 713 10.73 -8.50 11.37
C GLN A 713 11.57 -8.89 12.60
N ALA A 714 11.15 -9.94 13.29
CA ALA A 714 11.71 -10.36 14.56
C ALA A 714 13.24 -10.50 14.59
N ASP A 715 13.85 -11.03 13.53
CA ASP A 715 15.29 -11.21 13.39
C ASP A 715 16.02 -9.90 13.07
N GLN A 716 15.43 -8.95 12.33
CA GLN A 716 15.98 -7.59 12.20
C GLN A 716 15.93 -6.83 13.53
N HIS A 717 14.85 -6.99 14.32
CA HIS A 717 14.77 -6.41 15.67
C HIS A 717 15.91 -6.96 16.54
N ALA A 718 16.14 -8.28 16.49
CA ALA A 718 17.24 -8.93 17.21
C ALA A 718 18.62 -8.47 16.72
N ALA A 719 18.79 -8.17 15.42
CA ALA A 719 20.03 -7.65 14.88
C ALA A 719 20.38 -6.28 15.48
N PHE A 720 19.40 -5.38 15.62
CA PHE A 720 19.59 -4.10 16.31
C PHE A 720 20.00 -4.29 17.78
N ILE A 721 19.27 -5.13 18.52
CA ILE A 721 19.55 -5.38 19.95
C ILE A 721 20.98 -5.90 20.14
N LYS A 722 21.39 -6.88 19.33
CA LYS A 722 22.75 -7.44 19.37
C LYS A 722 23.82 -6.40 19.02
N TRP A 723 23.56 -5.57 18.00
CA TRP A 723 24.48 -4.50 17.63
C TRP A 723 24.63 -3.47 18.76
N HIS A 724 23.53 -2.98 19.33
CA HIS A 724 23.57 -2.04 20.46
C HIS A 724 24.36 -2.64 21.64
N GLN A 725 24.09 -3.90 22.01
CA GLN A 725 24.84 -4.59 23.06
C GLN A 725 26.34 -4.75 22.76
N SER A 726 26.76 -4.70 21.50
CA SER A 726 28.18 -4.80 21.13
C SER A 726 28.95 -3.49 21.29
N ILE A 727 28.25 -2.35 21.26
CA ILE A 727 28.86 -1.01 21.34
C ILE A 727 28.72 -0.34 22.71
N THR A 728 27.89 -0.90 23.60
CA THR A 728 27.69 -0.39 24.97
C THR A 728 28.32 -1.27 26.06
N LYS A 729 29.12 -2.27 25.68
CA LYS A 729 29.98 -3.05 26.59
C LYS A 729 31.31 -2.33 26.76
#